data_AF-A0A9K3PXD8-F1
#
_entry.id   AF-A0A9K3PXD8-F1
#
_cell.length_a   1.000
_cell.length_b   1.000
_cell.length_c   1.000
_cell.angle_alpha   90.00
_cell.angle_beta   90.00
_cell.angle_gamma   90.00
#
_symmetry.space_group_name_H-M   'P 1'
#
loop_
_entity.id
_entity.type
_entity.pdbx_description
1 polymer ?
#
loop_
_entity_poly.entity_id
_entity_poly.type
_entity_poly.pdbx_seq_one_letter_code
_entity_poly.pdbx_strand_id
1 'polypeptide(L)'
;MGNKASLFITLDNGNERAIVAGNSLKGKVVLNVQRKLPPGELVLRLVGTEYTIIPTRKGTRQVKFLLECSWVGNISTTYLSLTNFFINISFHHRREERTIARAFTQLKNFGGSRKIAKGLYSQPFEFLLPPSLPSSTQFPKSEGKYFHGRIQYRLSAEMGDLVVDRIFDVISAPLGDNIVPCIAEPTTYELKQARVLRKGYLSVGACVDNSHVGRGQTMRVSLSARNDSSCDIDRIRVKLTEIIEYKAGDESHLCKNELVEIKDVHLPLLQRSRSQDNLRLRKKKTRDDMATTYSEILNDLRSGNNTFKLTIPKSARDSYNGNLMTISHVLKITFYTGGMTVENPSTKIAIVVGSPRCNDLTGIVQRNADAIATIVGEDPLPSEVPDPCDDSTVSVGGEIPMAEARILPPFVNSPNRYPIDGNNSLRPARILPYNDEDYEDYERQFLPSPMPIPSAPHESLLDAGNQRTRQREGTRIDAPLGGSANPSHRYQPQPYAPNAMYSRSNPIRDRERFDSTADGSDLESSAESSYGQEQLRNRFDSYSYGETTAMSDLTDLHERPQLGHAEVLPYDKPKSSKELFQKLLRELRASIHDYEVISNKTREADYRELYASLTPKDYGLLISTVSMSYQVQVAVLLARQLVYSSSFTCCHCAEAVNKTSTYFRTNMVEALIPYVHDLAINRNLIESELTDWERCVTARAFENLK
;
A
#
# COMPACT_ATOMS: atom_id res chain seq x y z
N MET A 1 25.98 20.42 -36.46
CA MET A 1 24.66 20.72 -37.07
C MET A 1 23.83 21.45 -36.02
N GLY A 2 23.47 22.72 -36.22
CA GLY A 2 22.70 23.47 -35.21
C GLY A 2 21.26 22.96 -35.09
N ASN A 3 20.77 22.80 -33.86
CA ASN A 3 19.41 22.35 -33.58
C ASN A 3 18.40 23.31 -34.24
N LYS A 4 17.56 22.79 -35.13
CA LYS A 4 16.58 23.60 -35.88
C LYS A 4 15.47 24.17 -34.98
N ALA A 5 15.21 23.49 -33.87
CA ALA A 5 14.28 23.90 -32.83
C ALA A 5 14.58 23.18 -31.51
N SER A 6 13.92 23.62 -30.44
CA SER A 6 13.96 23.01 -29.11
C SER A 6 12.55 22.97 -28.51
N LEU A 7 12.29 21.97 -27.68
CA LEU A 7 11.00 21.71 -27.06
C LEU A 7 11.20 21.60 -25.54
N PHE A 8 10.32 22.23 -24.77
CA PHE A 8 10.38 22.25 -23.31
C PHE A 8 8.98 22.09 -22.72
N ILE A 9 8.90 21.43 -21.56
CA ILE A 9 7.68 21.33 -20.75
C ILE A 9 7.91 22.14 -19.47
N THR A 10 6.98 23.04 -19.14
CA THR A 10 7.00 23.81 -17.89
C THR A 10 5.70 23.55 -17.14
N LEU A 11 5.78 23.20 -15.86
CA LEU A 11 4.63 23.02 -14.98
C LEU A 11 4.35 24.30 -14.22
N ASP A 12 3.07 24.63 -14.01
CA ASP A 12 2.69 25.88 -13.33
C ASP A 12 3.10 25.88 -11.84
N ASN A 13 3.16 24.70 -11.22
CA ASN A 13 3.58 24.53 -9.83
C ASN A 13 5.12 24.59 -9.63
N GLY A 14 5.87 24.92 -10.69
CA GLY A 14 7.33 24.94 -10.70
C GLY A 14 7.95 23.53 -10.71
N ASN A 15 9.25 23.46 -10.41
CA ASN A 15 10.02 22.21 -10.44
C ASN A 15 9.85 21.34 -9.19
N GLU A 16 9.33 21.89 -8.08
CA GLU A 16 9.56 21.31 -6.75
C GLU A 16 8.31 20.73 -6.06
N ARG A 17 7.11 20.96 -6.60
CA ARG A 17 5.88 20.52 -5.94
C ARG A 17 5.32 19.26 -6.59
N ALA A 18 5.24 18.20 -5.79
CA ALA A 18 4.47 17.02 -6.14
C ALA A 18 2.97 17.37 -6.28
N ILE A 19 2.27 16.66 -7.16
CA ILE A 19 0.88 16.92 -7.51
C ILE A 19 -0.01 15.88 -6.85
N VAL A 20 -1.04 16.32 -6.13
CA VAL A 20 -1.98 15.41 -5.49
C VAL A 20 -2.90 14.78 -6.54
N ALA A 21 -3.04 13.47 -6.51
CA ALA A 21 -3.99 12.72 -7.33
C ALA A 21 -5.42 13.23 -7.07
N GLY A 22 -6.20 13.42 -8.14
CA GLY A 22 -7.49 14.13 -8.08
C GLY A 22 -7.41 15.60 -8.48
N ASN A 23 -6.23 16.21 -8.45
CA ASN A 23 -6.05 17.61 -8.86
C ASN A 23 -5.66 17.73 -10.34
N SER A 24 -5.83 18.93 -10.88
CA SER A 24 -5.35 19.29 -12.22
C SER A 24 -3.84 19.48 -12.25
N LEU A 25 -3.18 18.78 -13.16
CA LEU A 25 -1.81 19.02 -13.61
C LEU A 25 -1.86 20.04 -14.75
N LYS A 26 -1.37 21.26 -14.47
CA LYS A 26 -1.35 22.37 -15.41
C LYS A 26 0.07 22.78 -15.79
N GLY A 27 0.23 23.27 -17.01
CA GLY A 27 1.50 23.75 -17.50
C GLY A 27 1.42 24.24 -18.94
N LYS A 28 2.59 24.38 -19.56
CA LYS A 28 2.72 24.75 -20.96
C LYS A 28 3.86 24.01 -21.64
N VAL A 29 3.68 23.73 -22.92
CA VAL A 29 4.74 23.24 -23.80
C VAL A 29 5.26 24.41 -24.62
N VAL A 30 6.57 24.61 -24.61
CA VAL A 30 7.25 25.69 -25.31
C VAL A 30 8.09 25.11 -26.44
N LEU A 31 7.76 25.49 -27.67
CA LEU A 31 8.49 25.17 -28.89
C LEU A 31 9.23 26.42 -29.37
N ASN A 32 10.55 26.40 -29.34
CA ASN A 32 11.40 27.46 -29.87
C ASN A 32 11.96 27.05 -31.24
N VAL A 33 11.48 27.69 -32.30
CA VAL A 33 11.83 27.40 -33.70
C VAL A 33 12.88 28.39 -34.21
N GLN A 34 14.13 27.94 -34.31
CA GLN A 34 15.23 28.75 -34.83
C GLN A 34 15.30 28.74 -36.36
N ARG A 35 14.81 27.66 -36.99
CA ARG A 35 14.72 27.48 -38.45
C ARG A 35 13.37 26.88 -38.81
N LYS A 36 12.83 27.25 -39.97
CA LYS A 36 11.52 26.76 -40.46
C LYS A 36 11.45 25.23 -40.34
N LEU A 37 10.49 24.72 -39.57
CA LEU A 37 10.24 23.29 -39.40
C LEU A 37 9.21 22.79 -40.40
N PRO A 38 9.25 21.49 -40.78
CA PRO A 38 8.15 20.88 -41.51
C PRO A 38 6.83 20.97 -40.71
N PRO A 39 5.67 20.96 -41.38
CA PRO A 39 4.39 20.86 -40.69
C PRO A 39 4.34 19.58 -39.86
N GLY A 40 3.68 19.64 -38.70
CA GLY A 40 3.57 18.52 -37.77
C GLY A 40 2.57 18.82 -36.68
N GLU A 41 2.37 17.87 -35.79
CA GLU A 41 1.45 18.00 -34.66
C GLU A 41 2.24 18.06 -33.37
N LEU A 42 1.90 19.02 -32.51
CA LEU A 42 2.42 19.07 -31.16
C LEU A 42 1.50 18.26 -30.25
N VAL A 43 1.99 17.11 -29.81
CA VAL A 43 1.26 16.16 -28.97
C VAL A 43 1.88 16.14 -27.58
N LEU A 44 1.04 16.03 -26.55
CA LEU A 44 1.47 15.84 -25.18
C LEU A 44 0.85 14.55 -24.62
N ARG A 45 1.69 13.69 -24.07
CA ARG A 45 1.30 12.40 -23.47
C ARG A 45 1.63 12.43 -21.99
N LEU A 46 0.73 11.91 -21.18
CA LEU A 46 0.98 11.59 -19.78
C LEU A 46 0.99 10.08 -19.62
N VAL A 47 2.02 9.55 -18.98
CA VAL A 47 2.18 8.13 -18.71
C VAL A 47 2.61 7.95 -17.25
N GLY A 48 1.80 7.24 -16.48
CA GLY A 48 2.19 6.67 -15.20
C GLY A 48 2.66 5.25 -15.41
N THR A 49 3.83 4.90 -14.89
CA THR A 49 4.40 3.55 -14.98
C THR A 49 4.76 3.00 -13.61
N GLU A 50 4.54 1.71 -13.48
CA GLU A 50 5.04 0.88 -12.40
C GLU A 50 6.13 -0.01 -13.01
N TYR A 51 7.30 -0.04 -12.39
CA TYR A 51 8.40 -0.88 -12.86
C TYR A 51 9.03 -1.68 -11.72
N THR A 52 9.54 -2.86 -12.07
CA THR A 52 10.31 -3.73 -11.18
C THR A 52 11.52 -4.28 -11.93
N ILE A 53 12.66 -4.34 -11.24
CA ILE A 53 13.88 -4.97 -11.72
C ILE A 53 14.35 -5.97 -10.66
N ILE A 54 14.50 -7.23 -11.08
CA ILE A 54 14.90 -8.35 -10.23
C ILE A 54 16.15 -9.00 -10.85
N PRO A 55 17.23 -9.21 -10.09
CA PRO A 55 18.37 -10.00 -10.56
C PRO A 55 17.99 -11.47 -10.60
N THR A 56 18.01 -12.03 -11.79
CA THR A 56 17.80 -13.45 -12.03
C THR A 56 19.07 -14.22 -11.66
N ARG A 57 18.91 -15.35 -10.96
CA ARG A 57 20.03 -16.18 -10.49
C ARG A 57 20.77 -16.94 -11.59
N LYS A 58 20.43 -16.73 -12.87
CA LYS A 58 20.98 -17.48 -14.01
C LYS A 58 22.34 -16.97 -14.49
N GLY A 59 23.08 -16.23 -13.66
CA GLY A 59 24.49 -15.96 -13.92
C GLY A 59 25.30 -17.24 -13.74
N THR A 60 25.83 -17.80 -14.84
CA THR A 60 26.84 -18.85 -14.77
C THR A 60 28.05 -18.29 -14.03
N ARG A 61 28.39 -18.85 -12.85
CA ARG A 61 29.67 -18.57 -12.20
C ARG A 61 30.79 -19.08 -13.11
N GLN A 62 31.40 -18.20 -13.91
CA GLN A 62 32.66 -18.51 -14.54
C GLN A 62 33.76 -18.33 -13.50
N VAL A 63 34.15 -19.44 -12.87
CA VAL A 63 35.37 -19.49 -12.07
C VAL A 63 36.52 -19.69 -13.05
N LYS A 64 37.22 -18.60 -13.40
CA LYS A 64 38.42 -18.69 -14.23
C LYS A 64 39.61 -19.00 -13.32
N PHE A 65 40.09 -20.24 -13.36
CA PHE A 65 41.35 -20.61 -12.71
C PHE A 65 42.51 -20.18 -13.60
N LEU A 66 43.39 -19.32 -13.08
CA LEU A 66 44.70 -19.03 -13.68
C LEU A 66 45.75 -19.82 -12.90
N LEU A 67 46.08 -21.01 -13.40
CA LEU A 67 47.22 -21.79 -12.92
C LEU A 67 48.46 -21.37 -13.70
N GLU A 68 49.26 -20.48 -13.13
CA GLU A 68 50.61 -20.21 -13.64
C GLU A 68 51.58 -21.23 -13.05
N CYS A 69 51.93 -22.25 -13.83
CA CYS A 69 53.02 -23.17 -13.51
C CYS A 69 54.30 -22.65 -14.17
N SER A 70 55.16 -21.93 -13.44
CA SER A 70 56.50 -21.61 -13.92
C SER A 70 57.45 -22.78 -13.65
N TRP A 71 57.97 -23.40 -14.71
CA TRP A 71 59.08 -24.35 -14.61
C TRP A 71 60.41 -23.59 -14.60
N VAL A 72 61.11 -23.61 -13.47
CA VAL A 72 62.50 -23.16 -13.37
C VAL A 72 63.36 -24.40 -13.11
N GLY A 73 64.41 -24.57 -13.93
CA GLY A 73 65.14 -25.82 -14.09
C GLY A 73 65.77 -26.43 -12.82
N ASN A 74 65.78 -27.77 -12.84
CA ASN A 74 66.66 -28.74 -12.18
C ASN A 74 66.62 -28.98 -10.67
N ILE A 75 65.71 -28.38 -9.88
CA ILE A 75 65.45 -28.89 -8.52
C ILE A 75 63.95 -28.92 -8.25
N SER A 76 63.41 -30.12 -7.99
CA SER A 76 62.01 -30.39 -7.72
C SER A 76 61.57 -29.75 -6.40
N THR A 77 61.11 -28.50 -6.42
CA THR A 77 60.33 -27.91 -5.33
C THR A 77 59.16 -27.13 -5.91
N THR A 78 57.99 -27.77 -5.94
CA THR A 78 56.76 -27.20 -6.49
C THR A 78 56.17 -26.23 -5.46
N TYR A 79 56.30 -24.92 -5.70
CA TYR A 79 55.55 -23.92 -4.95
C TYR A 79 54.21 -23.66 -5.63
N LEU A 80 53.12 -24.11 -5.03
CA LEU A 80 51.76 -23.70 -5.40
C LEU A 80 51.51 -22.29 -4.85
N SER A 81 51.78 -21.27 -5.65
CA SER A 81 51.36 -19.90 -5.35
C SER A 81 49.90 -19.73 -5.76
N LEU A 82 48.99 -19.65 -4.78
CA LEU A 82 47.59 -19.29 -5.03
C LEU A 82 47.50 -17.78 -5.34
N THR A 83 47.52 -17.41 -6.61
CA THR A 83 47.22 -16.05 -7.07
C THR A 83 45.72 -15.77 -6.99
N ASN A 84 45.37 -14.52 -6.68
CA ASN A 84 44.04 -14.03 -6.31
C ASN A 84 42.86 -14.63 -7.10
N PHE A 85 41.86 -15.13 -6.37
CA PHE A 85 40.59 -15.60 -6.93
C PHE A 85 39.70 -14.41 -7.31
N PHE A 86 39.48 -14.21 -8.61
CA PHE A 86 38.42 -13.31 -9.10
C PHE A 86 37.21 -14.14 -9.52
N ILE A 87 36.14 -14.10 -8.73
CA ILE A 87 34.85 -14.64 -9.12
C ILE A 87 34.07 -13.50 -9.78
N ASN A 88 34.05 -13.47 -11.11
CA ASN A 88 33.12 -12.60 -11.84
C ASN A 88 31.73 -13.22 -11.76
N ILE A 89 30.87 -12.63 -10.93
CA ILE A 89 29.45 -12.96 -10.88
C ILE A 89 28.74 -11.91 -11.74
N SER A 90 28.35 -12.26 -12.97
CA SER A 90 27.40 -11.42 -13.69
C SER A 90 25.99 -11.70 -13.16
N PHE A 91 25.24 -10.64 -12.92
CA PHE A 91 23.82 -10.73 -12.55
C PHE A 91 23.01 -10.31 -13.76
N HIS A 92 22.23 -11.24 -14.32
CA HIS A 92 21.25 -10.87 -15.34
C HIS A 92 20.04 -10.25 -14.66
N HIS A 93 19.66 -9.03 -15.06
CA HIS A 93 18.48 -8.36 -14.51
C HIS A 93 17.26 -8.60 -15.41
N ARG A 94 16.13 -9.03 -14.82
CA ARG A 94 14.83 -9.06 -15.47
C ARG A 94 14.08 -7.79 -15.08
N ARG A 95 13.73 -7.00 -16.10
CA ARG A 95 12.94 -5.77 -15.97
C ARG A 95 11.53 -6.03 -16.47
N GLU A 96 10.54 -5.62 -15.68
CA GLU A 96 9.15 -5.53 -16.12
C GLU A 96 8.62 -4.12 -15.88
N GLU A 97 7.80 -3.62 -16.81
CA GLU A 97 7.21 -2.30 -16.75
C GLU A 97 5.73 -2.40 -17.16
N ARG A 98 4.86 -1.74 -16.40
CA ARG A 98 3.43 -1.69 -16.65
C ARG A 98 2.93 -0.26 -16.60
N THR A 99 2.06 0.09 -17.52
CA THR A 99 1.39 1.39 -17.52
C THR A 99 0.22 1.36 -16.54
N ILE A 100 0.26 2.22 -15.53
CA ILE A 100 -0.83 2.40 -14.55
C ILE A 100 -1.83 3.48 -14.99
N ALA A 101 -1.36 4.47 -15.75
CA ALA A 101 -2.19 5.56 -16.24
C ALA A 101 -1.69 6.07 -17.58
N ARG A 102 -2.61 6.42 -18.48
CA ARG A 102 -2.25 7.01 -19.77
C ARG A 102 -3.26 8.07 -20.17
N ALA A 103 -2.76 9.22 -20.59
CA ALA A 103 -3.56 10.25 -21.23
C ALA A 103 -2.78 10.86 -22.39
N PHE A 104 -3.51 11.44 -23.34
CA PHE A 104 -2.91 12.16 -24.45
C PHE A 104 -3.78 13.34 -24.81
N THR A 105 -3.15 14.40 -25.31
CA THR A 105 -3.83 15.57 -25.85
C THR A 105 -3.05 16.12 -27.04
N GLN A 106 -3.76 16.56 -28.06
CA GLN A 106 -3.18 17.29 -29.18
C GLN A 106 -3.24 18.78 -28.83
N LEU A 107 -2.08 19.40 -28.61
CA LEU A 107 -2.01 20.81 -28.22
C LEU A 107 -2.20 21.74 -29.41
N LYS A 108 -1.54 21.44 -30.52
CA LYS A 108 -1.62 22.25 -31.74
C LYS A 108 -1.34 21.45 -32.99
N ASN A 109 -2.19 21.63 -34.00
CA ASN A 109 -1.97 21.08 -35.33
C ASN A 109 -1.36 22.15 -36.24
N PHE A 110 -0.14 21.92 -36.74
CA PHE A 110 0.49 22.78 -37.74
C PHE A 110 0.33 22.24 -39.19
N GLY A 111 -0.63 21.32 -39.41
CA GLY A 111 -0.84 20.56 -40.65
C GLY A 111 -1.35 21.33 -41.87
N GLY A 112 -1.59 22.64 -41.77
CA GLY A 112 -2.01 23.48 -42.89
C GLY A 112 -0.84 23.91 -43.80
N SER A 113 -0.26 22.97 -44.56
CA SER A 113 0.62 23.13 -45.75
C SER A 113 1.78 24.15 -45.75
N ARG A 114 1.99 24.93 -44.69
CA ARG A 114 3.08 25.90 -44.54
C ARG A 114 4.05 25.41 -43.48
N LYS A 115 5.35 25.53 -43.79
CA LYS A 115 6.43 25.31 -42.80
C LYS A 115 6.19 26.22 -41.60
N ILE A 116 6.42 25.70 -40.40
CA ILE A 116 6.25 26.44 -39.15
C ILE A 116 7.28 27.56 -39.13
N ALA A 117 6.82 28.80 -38.94
CA ALA A 117 7.68 29.97 -38.96
C ALA A 117 8.67 29.95 -37.79
N LYS A 118 9.78 30.69 -37.93
CA LYS A 118 10.67 30.94 -36.79
C LYS A 118 9.91 31.72 -35.72
N GLY A 119 10.16 31.41 -34.46
CA GLY A 119 9.49 32.05 -33.34
C GLY A 119 9.36 31.15 -32.13
N LEU A 120 8.80 31.71 -31.07
CA LEU A 120 8.52 31.02 -29.82
C LEU A 120 7.02 30.73 -29.75
N TYR A 121 6.65 29.46 -29.67
CA TYR A 121 5.27 29.02 -29.54
C TYR A 121 5.09 28.43 -28.14
N SER A 122 4.08 28.91 -27.41
CA SER A 122 3.71 28.37 -26.11
C SER A 122 2.28 27.86 -26.17
N GLN A 123 2.05 26.63 -25.74
CA GLN A 123 0.73 26.00 -25.74
C GLN A 123 0.40 25.50 -24.32
N PRO A 124 -0.62 26.05 -23.65
CA PRO A 124 -1.02 25.61 -22.33
C PRO A 124 -1.69 24.23 -22.39
N PHE A 125 -1.65 23.50 -21.29
CA PHE A 125 -2.34 22.21 -21.14
C PHE A 125 -2.89 22.03 -19.73
N GLU A 126 -3.94 21.23 -19.61
CA GLU A 126 -4.50 20.79 -18.33
C GLU A 126 -4.89 19.30 -18.40
N PHE A 127 -4.38 18.51 -17.47
CA PHE A 127 -4.79 17.11 -17.24
C PHE A 127 -5.42 16.98 -15.85
N LEU A 128 -6.63 16.42 -15.77
CA LEU A 128 -7.22 16.06 -14.49
C LEU A 128 -6.71 14.68 -14.05
N LEU A 129 -5.87 14.62 -13.01
CA LEU A 129 -5.34 13.35 -12.49
C LEU A 129 -6.43 12.53 -11.79
N PRO A 130 -6.60 11.22 -12.07
CA PRO A 130 -7.50 10.37 -11.30
C PRO A 130 -7.11 10.34 -9.82
N PRO A 131 -8.08 10.37 -8.89
CA PRO A 131 -7.80 10.28 -7.45
C PRO A 131 -7.23 8.92 -7.03
N SER A 132 -7.40 7.88 -7.85
CA SER A 132 -6.89 6.52 -7.61
C SER A 132 -5.41 6.34 -7.95
N LEU A 133 -4.72 7.37 -8.45
CA LEU A 133 -3.31 7.26 -8.77
C LEU A 133 -2.46 7.05 -7.50
N PRO A 134 -1.56 6.05 -7.48
CA PRO A 134 -0.64 5.87 -6.37
C PRO A 134 0.42 6.97 -6.30
N SER A 135 0.98 7.17 -5.10
CA SER A 135 2.12 8.07 -4.92
C SER A 135 3.33 7.60 -5.72
N SER A 136 4.05 8.57 -6.32
CA SER A 136 5.41 8.35 -6.81
C SER A 136 6.25 7.76 -5.69
N THR A 137 6.87 6.63 -5.96
CA THR A 137 7.60 5.86 -4.95
C THR A 137 8.89 5.35 -5.55
N GLN A 138 10.01 5.55 -4.87
CA GLN A 138 11.29 4.95 -5.20
C GLN A 138 11.81 4.12 -4.03
N PHE A 139 12.22 2.90 -4.32
CA PHE A 139 12.81 2.01 -3.32
C PHE A 139 14.31 2.26 -3.30
N PRO A 140 14.90 2.61 -2.15
CA PRO A 140 16.33 2.83 -2.06
C PRO A 140 17.07 1.51 -2.29
N LYS A 141 18.24 1.59 -2.92
CA LYS A 141 19.08 0.42 -3.23
C LYS A 141 19.46 -0.40 -1.97
N SER A 142 19.36 0.22 -0.78
CA SER A 142 19.65 -0.43 0.51
C SER A 142 18.56 -1.38 1.00
N GLU A 143 17.30 -1.22 0.58
CA GLU A 143 16.13 -1.96 1.10
C GLU A 143 15.93 -3.33 0.43
N GLY A 144 17.04 -4.00 0.17
CA GLY A 144 17.10 -5.28 -0.51
C GLY A 144 18.22 -5.27 -1.52
N LYS A 145 19.21 -6.14 -1.35
CA LYS A 145 20.36 -6.29 -2.26
C LYS A 145 19.96 -6.55 -3.73
N TYR A 146 18.68 -6.84 -3.99
CA TYR A 146 18.17 -7.43 -5.22
C TYR A 146 16.82 -6.85 -5.68
N PHE A 147 16.41 -5.67 -5.20
CA PHE A 147 15.12 -5.09 -5.62
C PHE A 147 15.29 -3.65 -6.07
N HIS A 148 14.81 -3.33 -7.27
CA HIS A 148 14.58 -1.96 -7.70
C HIS A 148 13.16 -1.85 -8.26
N GLY A 149 12.23 -1.42 -7.42
CA GLY A 149 10.90 -0.98 -7.86
C GLY A 149 10.87 0.54 -8.05
N ARG A 150 9.91 1.04 -8.82
CA ARG A 150 9.37 2.40 -8.64
C ARG A 150 8.07 2.63 -9.39
N ILE A 151 7.34 3.61 -8.87
CA ILE A 151 6.14 4.19 -9.47
C ILE A 151 6.52 5.59 -9.92
N GLN A 152 6.34 5.90 -11.21
CA GLN A 152 6.82 7.13 -11.82
C GLN A 152 5.80 7.70 -12.80
N TYR A 153 5.70 9.02 -12.86
CA TYR A 153 4.87 9.72 -13.82
C TYR A 153 5.70 10.60 -14.74
N ARG A 154 5.38 10.56 -16.03
CA ARG A 154 6.12 11.23 -17.10
C ARG A 154 5.15 11.92 -18.05
N LEU A 155 5.46 13.19 -18.35
CA LEU A 155 4.92 13.92 -19.49
C LEU A 155 5.90 13.81 -20.66
N SER A 156 5.41 13.48 -21.84
CA SER A 156 6.20 13.42 -23.07
C SER A 156 5.57 14.33 -24.10
N ALA A 157 6.28 15.38 -24.49
CA ALA A 157 5.86 16.26 -25.58
C ALA A 157 6.61 15.87 -26.86
N GLU A 158 5.86 15.69 -27.95
CA GLU A 158 6.34 15.17 -29.22
C GLU A 158 5.95 16.12 -30.35
N MET A 159 6.90 16.41 -31.25
CA MET A 159 6.64 17.13 -32.49
C MET A 159 7.64 16.71 -33.58
N GLY A 160 7.19 15.80 -34.46
CA GLY A 160 8.09 15.14 -35.41
C GLY A 160 9.17 14.34 -34.66
N ASP A 161 10.44 14.59 -34.97
CA ASP A 161 11.57 13.94 -34.30
C ASP A 161 11.96 14.59 -32.96
N LEU A 162 11.31 15.71 -32.59
CA LEU A 162 11.56 16.37 -31.32
C LEU A 162 10.73 15.71 -30.23
N VAL A 163 11.39 15.10 -29.26
CA VAL A 163 10.75 14.52 -28.07
C VAL A 163 11.41 15.11 -26.83
N VAL A 164 10.59 15.57 -25.89
CA VAL A 164 11.06 15.97 -24.56
C VAL A 164 10.22 15.30 -23.49
N ASP A 165 10.90 14.72 -22.51
CA ASP A 165 10.28 14.08 -21.37
C ASP A 165 10.44 14.94 -20.12
N ARG A 166 9.39 14.96 -19.29
CA ARG A 166 9.40 15.59 -17.97
C ARG A 166 8.81 14.65 -16.94
N ILE A 167 9.62 14.28 -15.96
CA ILE A 167 9.20 13.48 -14.82
C ILE A 167 8.68 14.43 -13.73
N PHE A 168 7.64 14.00 -13.02
CA PHE A 168 7.08 14.73 -11.89
C PHE A 168 6.56 13.75 -10.85
N ASP A 169 6.41 14.23 -9.62
CA ASP A 169 5.93 13.41 -8.51
C ASP A 169 4.42 13.56 -8.31
N VAL A 170 3.77 12.43 -8.08
CA VAL A 170 2.36 12.37 -7.68
C VAL A 170 2.29 11.97 -6.21
N ILE A 171 1.40 12.59 -5.46
CA ILE A 171 1.00 12.16 -4.12
C ILE A 171 -0.40 11.56 -4.25
N SER A 172 -0.63 10.38 -3.70
CA SER A 172 -1.94 9.74 -3.69
C SER A 172 -3.01 10.66 -3.06
N ALA A 173 -4.27 10.46 -3.43
CA ALA A 173 -5.35 11.19 -2.81
C ALA A 173 -5.32 10.95 -1.28
N PRO A 174 -5.58 11.97 -0.45
CA PRO A 174 -5.66 11.79 0.99
C PRO A 174 -6.61 10.66 1.36
N LEU A 175 -6.26 9.89 2.40
CA LEU A 175 -7.19 8.92 2.94
C LEU A 175 -8.47 9.63 3.37
N GLY A 176 -9.62 8.99 3.14
CA GLY A 176 -10.91 9.53 3.57
C GLY A 176 -10.96 9.76 5.08
N ASP A 177 -11.83 10.67 5.52
CA ASP A 177 -12.02 10.99 6.94
C ASP A 177 -12.65 9.84 7.75
N ASN A 178 -13.18 8.84 7.05
CA ASN A 178 -13.76 7.64 7.65
C ASN A 178 -12.75 6.92 8.53
N ILE A 179 -13.07 6.81 9.82
CA ILE A 179 -12.33 5.99 10.76
C ILE A 179 -12.77 4.54 10.55
N VAL A 180 -11.81 3.66 10.27
CA VAL A 180 -12.07 2.24 10.04
C VAL A 180 -11.52 1.45 11.23
N PRO A 181 -12.30 1.19 12.29
CA PRO A 181 -11.81 0.38 13.40
C PRO A 181 -11.53 -1.05 12.93
N CYS A 182 -10.47 -1.67 13.44
CA CYS A 182 -10.14 -3.05 13.13
C CYS A 182 -9.80 -3.82 14.40
N ILE A 183 -10.52 -4.92 14.63
CA ILE A 183 -10.34 -5.80 15.79
C ILE A 183 -9.76 -7.11 15.26
N ALA A 184 -8.59 -7.50 15.76
CA ALA A 184 -8.06 -8.85 15.56
C ALA A 184 -8.86 -9.84 16.41
N GLU A 185 -9.27 -10.95 15.80
CA GLU A 185 -9.95 -12.03 16.49
C GLU A 185 -9.11 -12.54 17.68
N PRO A 186 -9.70 -12.68 18.88
CA PRO A 186 -9.04 -13.26 20.03
C PRO A 186 -8.51 -14.64 19.69
N THR A 187 -7.20 -14.81 19.78
CA THR A 187 -6.53 -16.07 19.46
C THR A 187 -5.97 -16.68 20.73
N THR A 188 -6.24 -17.96 20.94
CA THR A 188 -5.78 -18.70 22.12
C THR A 188 -4.58 -19.58 21.77
N TYR A 189 -3.47 -19.38 22.48
CA TYR A 189 -2.23 -20.11 22.28
C TYR A 189 -2.00 -21.09 23.43
N GLU A 190 -1.70 -22.34 23.11
CA GLU A 190 -1.25 -23.32 24.10
C GLU A 190 0.25 -23.14 24.36
N LEU A 191 0.61 -22.68 25.55
CA LEU A 191 2.01 -22.48 25.92
C LEU A 191 2.64 -23.81 26.32
N LYS A 192 3.77 -24.16 25.71
CA LYS A 192 4.52 -25.39 25.98
C LYS A 192 5.94 -25.04 26.41
N GLN A 193 6.42 -25.62 27.51
CA GLN A 193 7.83 -25.62 27.87
C GLN A 193 8.48 -26.91 27.34
N ALA A 194 9.60 -26.79 26.64
CA ALA A 194 10.40 -27.91 26.13
C ALA A 194 9.56 -28.98 25.39
N ARG A 195 8.65 -28.54 24.50
CA ARG A 195 7.71 -29.35 23.67
C ARG A 195 6.76 -30.32 24.40
N VAL A 196 7.01 -30.69 25.66
CA VAL A 196 6.30 -31.77 26.37
C VAL A 196 5.42 -31.24 27.51
N LEU A 197 5.83 -30.18 28.19
CA LEU A 197 5.13 -29.69 29.38
C LEU A 197 4.19 -28.53 29.02
N ARG A 198 2.88 -28.80 29.03
CA ARG A 198 1.85 -27.76 28.86
C ARG A 198 1.88 -26.82 30.06
N LYS A 199 2.04 -25.52 29.78
CA LYS A 199 2.03 -24.43 30.77
C LYS A 199 0.65 -23.79 30.90
N GLY A 200 -0.28 -24.10 30.00
CA GLY A 200 -1.65 -23.59 29.98
C GLY A 200 -1.90 -22.78 28.73
N TYR A 201 -2.84 -21.83 28.79
CA TYR A 201 -3.31 -21.09 27.62
C TYR A 201 -3.15 -19.59 27.83
N LEU A 202 -2.80 -18.89 26.75
CA LEU A 202 -2.79 -17.44 26.69
C LEU A 202 -3.73 -17.01 25.55
N SER A 203 -4.84 -16.37 25.88
CA SER A 203 -5.76 -15.78 24.91
C SER A 203 -5.47 -14.30 24.77
N VAL A 204 -5.24 -13.83 23.54
CA VAL A 204 -4.89 -12.43 23.26
C VAL A 204 -5.78 -11.85 22.19
N GLY A 205 -6.16 -10.59 22.34
CA GLY A 205 -6.90 -9.80 21.35
C GLY A 205 -6.30 -8.41 21.22
N ALA A 206 -6.50 -7.79 20.07
CA ALA A 206 -6.02 -6.45 19.78
C ALA A 206 -7.04 -5.69 18.94
N CYS A 207 -7.09 -4.37 19.10
CA CYS A 207 -7.94 -3.49 18.34
C CYS A 207 -7.16 -2.22 18.00
N VAL A 208 -7.31 -1.73 16.78
CA VAL A 208 -6.91 -0.38 16.39
C VAL A 208 -8.16 0.45 16.16
N ASP A 209 -8.16 1.68 16.65
CA ASP A 209 -9.30 2.58 16.46
C ASP A 209 -9.45 3.03 15.01
N ASN A 210 -8.34 3.13 14.28
CA ASN A 210 -8.32 3.38 12.85
C ASN A 210 -7.24 2.53 12.17
N SER A 211 -7.63 1.65 11.25
CA SER A 211 -6.72 0.88 10.41
C SER A 211 -6.27 1.65 9.16
N HIS A 212 -6.93 2.77 8.83
CA HIS A 212 -6.59 3.63 7.68
C HIS A 212 -5.90 4.91 8.15
N VAL A 213 -4.57 4.91 8.16
CA VAL A 213 -3.77 5.93 8.87
C VAL A 213 -2.80 6.60 7.91
N GLY A 214 -2.79 7.91 7.92
CA GLY A 214 -1.86 8.72 7.14
C GLY A 214 -0.43 8.67 7.67
N ARG A 215 0.55 8.90 6.79
CA ARG A 215 1.95 9.09 7.18
C ARG A 215 2.08 10.22 8.22
N GLY A 216 2.80 9.97 9.30
CA GLY A 216 2.95 10.92 10.43
C GLY A 216 1.77 10.96 11.41
N GLN A 217 0.62 10.36 11.08
CA GLN A 217 -0.52 10.30 12.00
C GLN A 217 -0.30 9.26 13.10
N THR A 218 -1.02 9.43 14.20
CA THR A 218 -0.97 8.52 15.36
C THR A 218 -2.27 7.75 15.46
N MET A 219 -2.19 6.43 15.58
CA MET A 219 -3.32 5.56 15.87
C MET A 219 -3.28 5.11 17.34
N ARG A 220 -4.43 4.75 17.89
CA ARG A 220 -4.53 4.15 19.23
C ARG A 220 -4.75 2.66 19.09
N VAL A 221 -3.92 1.90 19.79
CA VAL A 221 -3.96 0.44 19.80
C VAL A 221 -4.41 -0.01 21.19
N SER A 222 -5.52 -0.73 21.26
CA SER A 222 -6.03 -1.40 22.47
C SER A 222 -5.58 -2.85 22.47
N LEU A 223 -5.09 -3.35 23.61
CA LEU A 223 -4.74 -4.77 23.79
C LEU A 223 -5.53 -5.38 24.94
N SER A 224 -5.91 -6.64 24.83
CA SER A 224 -6.42 -7.41 25.95
C SER A 224 -5.86 -8.82 25.92
N ALA A 225 -5.58 -9.36 27.09
CA ALA A 225 -5.09 -10.72 27.26
C ALA A 225 -5.71 -11.37 28.48
N ARG A 226 -5.90 -12.68 28.39
CA ARG A 226 -6.31 -13.57 29.49
C ARG A 226 -5.26 -14.66 29.62
N ASN A 227 -4.47 -14.59 30.68
CA ASN A 227 -3.39 -15.52 30.96
C ASN A 227 -3.85 -16.64 31.90
N ASP A 228 -4.29 -17.75 31.31
CA ASP A 228 -4.60 -18.98 32.04
C ASP A 228 -3.38 -19.93 32.10
N SER A 229 -2.18 -19.45 31.79
CA SER A 229 -0.95 -20.21 31.88
C SER A 229 -0.24 -20.05 33.23
N SER A 230 0.77 -20.86 33.47
CA SER A 230 1.71 -20.72 34.58
C SER A 230 2.94 -19.88 34.22
N CYS A 231 2.97 -19.29 33.03
CA CYS A 231 4.04 -18.43 32.55
C CYS A 231 3.55 -16.99 32.58
N ASP A 232 4.27 -16.11 33.26
CA ASP A 232 3.93 -14.69 33.27
C ASP A 232 4.28 -14.06 31.92
N ILE A 233 3.56 -12.99 31.57
CA ILE A 233 3.90 -12.15 30.41
C ILE A 233 4.98 -11.17 30.84
N ASP A 234 6.21 -11.38 30.38
CA ASP A 234 7.37 -10.55 30.70
C ASP A 234 7.27 -9.18 30.05
N ARG A 235 7.02 -9.17 28.73
CA ARG A 235 6.98 -7.95 27.92
C ARG A 235 6.10 -8.11 26.70
N ILE A 236 5.59 -6.98 26.21
CA ILE A 236 4.86 -6.89 24.95
C ILE A 236 5.71 -6.08 23.98
N ARG A 237 5.88 -6.61 22.77
CA ARG A 237 6.56 -5.92 21.67
C ARG A 237 5.57 -5.66 20.57
N VAL A 238 5.60 -4.45 20.03
CA VAL A 238 4.73 -4.02 18.94
C VAL A 238 5.61 -3.61 17.77
N LYS A 239 5.39 -4.21 16.62
CA LYS A 239 6.12 -3.92 15.38
C LYS A 239 5.14 -3.54 14.28
N LEU A 240 5.39 -2.42 13.61
CA LEU A 240 4.77 -2.11 12.32
C LEU A 240 5.74 -2.50 11.22
N THR A 241 5.35 -3.45 10.38
CA THR A 241 6.16 -3.95 9.27
C THR A 241 5.49 -3.61 7.95
N GLU A 242 6.23 -2.96 7.06
CA GLU A 242 5.90 -2.82 5.65
C GLU A 242 6.37 -4.08 4.91
N ILE A 243 5.48 -4.68 4.14
CA ILE A 243 5.71 -5.90 3.38
C ILE A 243 5.54 -5.54 1.91
N ILE A 244 6.62 -5.70 1.15
CA ILE A 244 6.67 -5.41 -0.28
C ILE A 244 6.79 -6.73 -1.03
N GLU A 245 5.71 -7.14 -1.66
CA GLU A 245 5.71 -8.23 -2.64
C GLU A 245 5.99 -7.63 -4.01
N TYR A 246 6.91 -8.20 -4.77
CA TYR A 246 7.22 -7.71 -6.11
C TYR A 246 7.56 -8.85 -7.05
N LYS A 247 7.21 -8.70 -8.32
CA LYS A 247 7.43 -9.70 -9.36
C LYS A 247 7.96 -9.09 -10.65
N ALA A 248 8.71 -9.91 -11.37
CA ALA A 248 9.15 -9.63 -12.73
C ALA A 248 9.06 -10.95 -13.53
N GLY A 249 8.07 -11.01 -14.41
CA GLY A 249 7.57 -12.22 -15.03
C GLY A 249 7.15 -13.27 -14.00
N ASP A 250 7.80 -14.44 -14.02
CA ASP A 250 7.41 -15.61 -13.23
C ASP A 250 8.10 -15.66 -11.86
N GLU A 251 9.03 -14.75 -11.60
CA GLU A 251 9.72 -14.65 -10.32
C GLU A 251 8.99 -13.65 -9.43
N SER A 252 8.71 -14.07 -8.19
CA SER A 252 8.11 -13.24 -7.14
C SER A 252 8.99 -13.27 -5.89
N HIS A 253 9.12 -12.12 -5.25
CA HIS A 253 9.96 -11.90 -4.08
C HIS A 253 9.21 -11.09 -3.03
N LEU A 254 9.67 -11.21 -1.79
CA LEU A 254 9.10 -10.58 -0.61
C LEU A 254 10.21 -9.81 0.12
N CYS A 255 10.03 -8.51 0.32
CA CYS A 255 10.84 -7.69 1.20
C CYS A 255 10.02 -7.28 2.44
N LYS A 256 10.67 -7.19 3.59
CA LYS A 256 10.05 -6.76 4.85
C LYS A 256 10.88 -5.64 5.45
N ASN A 257 10.26 -4.48 5.61
CA ASN A 257 10.86 -3.31 6.23
C ASN A 257 10.19 -3.08 7.59
N GLU A 258 10.97 -3.06 8.67
CA GLU A 258 10.45 -2.69 9.99
C GLU A 258 10.38 -1.16 10.10
N LEU A 259 9.17 -0.61 10.11
CA LEU A 259 8.95 0.84 10.15
C LEU A 259 9.03 1.39 11.57
N VAL A 260 8.44 0.69 12.53
CA VAL A 260 8.40 1.09 13.95
C VAL A 260 8.48 -0.15 14.82
N GLU A 261 9.26 -0.08 15.90
CA GLU A 261 9.27 -1.06 16.97
C GLU A 261 9.11 -0.35 18.33
N ILE A 262 8.04 -0.67 19.05
CA ILE A 262 7.88 -0.29 20.46
C ILE A 262 8.20 -1.53 21.30
N LYS A 263 9.29 -1.44 22.06
CA LYS A 263 9.70 -2.46 23.02
C LYS A 263 9.03 -2.21 24.37
N ASP A 264 8.73 -3.30 25.07
CA ASP A 264 8.30 -3.28 26.47
C ASP A 264 7.06 -2.42 26.77
N VAL A 265 5.99 -2.59 25.97
CA VAL A 265 4.74 -1.86 26.18
C VAL A 265 4.17 -2.17 27.57
N HIS A 266 4.11 -1.13 28.41
CA HIS A 266 3.64 -1.23 29.78
C HIS A 266 2.11 -1.04 29.85
N LEU A 267 1.39 -2.12 30.13
CA LEU A 267 -0.07 -2.13 30.29
C LEU A 267 -0.40 -2.64 31.69
N PRO A 268 -0.68 -1.74 32.66
CA PRO A 268 -0.80 -2.10 34.07
C PRO A 268 -2.03 -2.96 34.39
N LEU A 269 -3.10 -2.85 33.59
CA LEU A 269 -4.34 -3.59 33.79
C LEU A 269 -4.36 -4.93 33.04
N LEU A 270 -3.31 -5.23 32.27
CA LEU A 270 -3.16 -6.53 31.65
C LEU A 270 -2.79 -7.53 32.76
N GLN A 271 -3.60 -8.57 32.97
CA GLN A 271 -3.33 -9.61 33.96
C GLN A 271 -2.07 -10.39 33.56
N ARG A 272 -0.90 -9.92 34.02
CA ARG A 272 0.40 -10.50 33.70
C ARG A 272 0.65 -11.80 34.45
N SER A 273 0.16 -11.89 35.68
CA SER A 273 0.32 -13.03 36.55
C SER A 273 -1.02 -13.54 37.08
N ARG A 274 -1.06 -14.85 37.31
CA ARG A 274 -2.23 -15.56 37.81
C ARG A 274 -2.18 -15.59 39.34
N SER A 275 -3.30 -15.32 40.02
CA SER A 275 -3.42 -15.64 41.45
C SER A 275 -3.40 -17.17 41.60
N GLN A 276 -2.46 -17.68 42.41
CA GLN A 276 -2.23 -19.13 42.58
C GLN A 276 -3.49 -19.91 42.98
N ASP A 277 -4.45 -19.26 43.64
CA ASP A 277 -5.67 -19.89 44.15
C ASP A 277 -6.60 -20.42 43.04
N ASN A 278 -6.56 -19.82 41.83
CA ASN A 278 -7.43 -20.20 40.72
C ASN A 278 -6.91 -21.39 39.88
N LEU A 279 -5.72 -21.92 40.16
CA LEU A 279 -5.13 -23.04 39.41
C LEU A 279 -5.71 -24.40 39.81
N ARG A 280 -6.09 -24.57 41.09
CA ARG A 280 -6.53 -25.88 41.60
C ARG A 280 -7.97 -26.23 41.20
N LEU A 281 -8.80 -25.24 40.91
CA LEU A 281 -10.23 -25.42 40.63
C LEU A 281 -10.57 -25.65 39.14
N ARG A 282 -9.65 -25.38 38.20
CA ARG A 282 -9.94 -25.31 36.76
C ARG A 282 -9.45 -26.51 35.92
N LYS A 283 -9.48 -27.74 36.44
CA LYS A 283 -9.05 -28.94 35.68
C LYS A 283 -9.99 -29.39 34.54
N LYS A 284 -11.09 -28.70 34.27
CA LYS A 284 -11.99 -29.02 33.15
C LYS A 284 -12.57 -27.73 32.55
N LYS A 285 -11.77 -26.99 31.77
CA LYS A 285 -12.24 -25.84 31.02
C LYS A 285 -13.10 -26.35 29.85
N THR A 286 -14.41 -26.10 29.87
CA THR A 286 -15.33 -26.52 28.80
C THR A 286 -15.26 -25.55 27.62
N ARG A 287 -15.85 -25.92 26.47
CA ARG A 287 -15.97 -25.02 25.30
C ARG A 287 -16.66 -23.68 25.67
N ASP A 288 -17.61 -23.73 26.60
CA ASP A 288 -18.36 -22.56 27.09
C ASP A 288 -17.46 -21.52 27.79
N ASP A 289 -16.38 -21.98 28.42
CA ASP A 289 -15.42 -21.08 29.07
C ASP A 289 -14.60 -20.28 28.03
N MET A 290 -14.41 -20.80 26.80
CA MET A 290 -13.70 -20.05 25.75
C MET A 290 -14.57 -18.91 25.20
N ALA A 291 -15.86 -19.15 24.96
CA ALA A 291 -16.78 -18.11 24.52
C ALA A 291 -16.86 -16.97 25.56
N THR A 292 -16.90 -17.33 26.84
CA THR A 292 -16.84 -16.36 27.95
C THR A 292 -15.52 -15.57 27.91
N THR A 293 -14.39 -16.26 27.79
CA THR A 293 -13.06 -15.61 27.68
C THR A 293 -13.01 -14.61 26.52
N TYR A 294 -13.59 -14.95 25.36
CA TYR A 294 -13.60 -14.07 24.18
C TYR A 294 -14.50 -12.86 24.36
N SER A 295 -15.66 -13.04 24.99
CA SER A 295 -16.56 -11.94 25.34
C SER A 295 -15.90 -10.95 26.31
N GLU A 296 -15.14 -11.44 27.27
CA GLU A 296 -14.38 -10.61 28.21
C GLU A 296 -13.27 -9.82 27.50
N ILE A 297 -12.49 -10.48 26.63
CA ILE A 297 -11.45 -9.82 25.83
C ILE A 297 -12.07 -8.70 24.98
N LEU A 298 -13.22 -8.94 24.36
CA LEU A 298 -13.95 -7.93 23.59
C LEU A 298 -14.38 -6.73 24.42
N ASN A 299 -14.95 -6.99 25.60
CA ASN A 299 -15.39 -5.93 26.50
C ASN A 299 -14.20 -5.07 26.95
N ASP A 300 -13.06 -5.70 27.24
CA ASP A 300 -11.83 -4.99 27.58
C ASP A 300 -11.30 -4.15 26.41
N LEU A 301 -11.27 -4.71 25.19
CA LEU A 301 -10.82 -3.98 24.01
C LEU A 301 -11.70 -2.75 23.73
N ARG A 302 -13.02 -2.89 23.92
CA ARG A 302 -14.00 -1.80 23.77
C ARG A 302 -13.91 -0.77 24.88
N SER A 303 -13.53 -1.17 26.10
CA SER A 303 -13.37 -0.25 27.23
C SER A 303 -12.22 0.75 27.02
N GLY A 304 -11.22 0.38 26.21
CA GLY A 304 -10.04 1.23 25.97
C GLY A 304 -9.10 1.34 27.17
N ASN A 305 -9.26 0.50 28.20
CA ASN A 305 -8.45 0.55 29.43
C ASN A 305 -6.96 0.25 29.20
N ASN A 306 -6.64 -0.55 28.18
CA ASN A 306 -5.29 -1.02 27.88
C ASN A 306 -4.85 -0.49 26.51
N THR A 307 -4.72 0.84 26.38
CA THR A 307 -4.35 1.49 25.12
C THR A 307 -2.97 2.10 25.14
N PHE A 308 -2.31 2.12 23.99
CA PHE A 308 -1.13 2.94 23.73
C PHE A 308 -1.24 3.63 22.35
N LYS A 309 -0.39 4.62 22.11
CA LYS A 309 -0.35 5.38 20.85
C LYS A 309 0.80 4.90 19.99
N LEU A 310 0.55 4.72 18.69
CA LEU A 310 1.55 4.34 17.69
C LEU A 310 1.53 5.37 16.55
N THR A 311 2.66 6.05 16.34
CA THR A 311 2.81 7.04 15.26
C THR A 311 3.38 6.38 14.01
N ILE A 312 2.71 6.54 12.86
CA ILE A 312 3.20 6.08 11.56
C ILE A 312 4.37 6.98 11.13
N PRO A 313 5.55 6.43 10.78
CA PRO A 313 6.66 7.25 10.30
C PRO A 313 6.30 8.00 9.02
N LYS A 314 6.83 9.22 8.87
CA LYS A 314 6.68 9.99 7.63
C LYS A 314 7.33 9.32 6.42
N SER A 315 8.31 8.44 6.67
CA SER A 315 9.02 7.64 5.66
C SER A 315 8.26 6.39 5.20
N ALA A 316 7.17 6.02 5.88
CA ALA A 316 6.35 4.89 5.44
C ALA A 316 5.81 5.14 4.03
N ARG A 317 5.68 4.10 3.21
CA ARG A 317 5.06 4.23 1.88
C ARG A 317 3.56 4.10 2.00
N ASP A 318 2.87 4.56 0.96
CA ASP A 318 1.44 4.31 0.87
C ASP A 318 1.21 2.82 0.57
N SER A 319 0.19 2.23 1.20
CA SER A 319 -0.30 0.92 0.83
C SER A 319 -0.74 0.94 -0.63
N TYR A 320 -0.29 -0.04 -1.41
CA TYR A 320 -0.49 -0.10 -2.84
C TYR A 320 -0.70 -1.55 -3.27
N ASN A 321 -1.65 -1.79 -4.17
CA ASN A 321 -1.90 -3.11 -4.74
C ASN A 321 -1.82 -3.00 -6.26
N GLY A 322 -0.60 -3.07 -6.78
CA GLY A 322 -0.29 -2.99 -8.20
C GLY A 322 -0.14 -4.34 -8.87
N ASN A 323 0.14 -4.28 -10.17
CA ASN A 323 0.32 -5.48 -10.95
C ASN A 323 1.73 -6.04 -10.83
N LEU A 324 2.75 -5.24 -10.55
CA LEU A 324 4.14 -5.71 -10.42
C LEU A 324 4.60 -5.71 -8.97
N MET A 325 4.01 -4.87 -8.12
CA MET A 325 4.33 -4.78 -6.70
C MET A 325 3.07 -4.56 -5.86
N THR A 326 3.11 -5.08 -4.65
CA THR A 326 2.11 -4.87 -3.61
C THR A 326 2.83 -4.41 -2.34
N ILE A 327 2.43 -3.26 -1.81
CA ILE A 327 2.92 -2.69 -0.56
C ILE A 327 1.78 -2.81 0.46
N SER A 328 2.02 -3.59 1.52
CA SER A 328 1.05 -3.80 2.60
C SER A 328 1.70 -3.55 3.95
N HIS A 329 0.90 -3.20 4.96
CA HIS A 329 1.41 -2.92 6.29
C HIS A 329 0.72 -3.81 7.31
N VAL A 330 1.52 -4.36 8.23
CA VAL A 330 1.04 -5.27 9.27
C VAL A 330 1.56 -4.82 10.62
N LEU A 331 0.64 -4.59 11.54
CA LEU A 331 0.93 -4.38 12.95
C LEU A 331 1.00 -5.75 13.65
N LYS A 332 2.21 -6.20 14.00
CA LYS A 332 2.46 -7.44 14.75
C LYS A 332 2.65 -7.12 16.24
N ILE A 333 1.85 -7.74 17.09
CA ILE A 333 1.95 -7.61 18.55
C ILE A 333 2.38 -8.96 19.11
N THR A 334 3.55 -9.02 19.73
CA THR A 334 4.16 -10.24 20.28
C THR A 334 4.19 -10.18 21.80
N PHE A 335 3.70 -11.22 22.46
CA PHE A 335 3.71 -11.39 23.91
C PHE A 335 4.86 -12.32 24.28
N TYR A 336 5.88 -11.78 24.94
CA TYR A 336 6.99 -12.57 25.46
C TYR A 336 6.62 -13.11 26.83
N THR A 337 6.86 -14.41 27.04
CA THR A 337 6.54 -15.09 28.31
C THR A 337 7.82 -15.57 29.00
N GLY A 338 7.83 -15.60 30.33
CA GLY A 338 9.01 -15.84 31.18
C GLY A 338 9.64 -17.23 31.19
N GLY A 339 9.67 -17.91 30.04
CA GLY A 339 10.33 -19.22 29.90
C GLY A 339 11.23 -19.27 28.67
N MET A 340 12.51 -19.62 28.85
CA MET A 340 13.53 -19.71 27.78
C MET A 340 13.16 -20.57 26.55
N THR A 341 12.11 -21.39 26.62
CA THR A 341 11.71 -22.33 25.54
C THR A 341 10.24 -22.23 25.14
N VAL A 342 9.52 -21.22 25.62
CA VAL A 342 8.10 -21.04 25.28
C VAL A 342 8.02 -20.19 24.01
N GLU A 343 7.29 -20.68 23.01
CA GLU A 343 6.99 -19.93 21.80
C GLU A 343 6.18 -18.69 22.14
N ASN A 344 6.55 -17.53 21.60
CA ASN A 344 5.94 -16.25 21.93
C ASN A 344 4.67 -16.04 21.09
N PRO A 345 3.47 -15.96 21.70
CA PRO A 345 2.25 -15.67 20.98
C PRO A 345 2.30 -14.34 20.25
N SER A 346 1.74 -14.28 19.04
CA SER A 346 1.63 -13.02 18.31
C SER A 346 0.35 -12.89 17.50
N THR A 347 -0.27 -11.71 17.59
CA THR A 347 -1.43 -11.33 16.77
C THR A 347 -1.03 -10.28 15.74
N LYS A 348 -1.76 -10.22 14.63
CA LYS A 348 -1.48 -9.35 13.48
C LYS A 348 -2.72 -8.58 13.07
N ILE A 349 -2.58 -7.29 12.81
CA ILE A 349 -3.64 -6.41 12.27
C ILE A 349 -3.13 -5.80 10.97
N ALA A 350 -3.93 -5.88 9.89
CA ALA A 350 -3.61 -5.22 8.64
C ALA A 350 -3.88 -3.71 8.75
N ILE A 351 -2.93 -2.91 8.28
CA ILE A 351 -3.00 -1.44 8.30
C ILE A 351 -2.92 -0.93 6.85
N VAL A 352 -3.76 0.03 6.53
CA VAL A 352 -3.71 0.80 5.29
C VAL A 352 -3.01 2.12 5.59
N VAL A 353 -1.81 2.29 5.05
CA VAL A 353 -1.06 3.54 5.14
C VAL A 353 -1.32 4.36 3.89
N GLY A 354 -1.46 5.68 4.01
CA GLY A 354 -1.67 6.54 2.85
C GLY A 354 -1.27 7.99 3.09
N SER A 355 -1.67 8.87 2.18
CA SER A 355 -1.48 10.30 2.35
C SER A 355 -2.30 10.85 3.53
N PRO A 356 -1.70 11.73 4.36
CA PRO A 356 -2.36 12.27 5.54
C PRO A 356 -3.60 13.09 5.17
N ARG A 357 -4.57 13.12 6.09
CA ARG A 357 -5.82 13.87 5.91
C ARG A 357 -5.53 15.36 5.82
N CYS A 358 -6.33 16.06 5.00
CA CYS A 358 -6.14 17.49 4.73
C CYS A 358 -6.17 18.35 6.01
N ASN A 359 -7.04 17.98 6.97
CA ASN A 359 -7.20 18.73 8.22
C ASN A 359 -5.93 18.73 9.09
N ASP A 360 -5.11 17.68 9.01
CA ASP A 360 -3.86 17.59 9.78
C ASP A 360 -2.71 18.39 9.15
N LEU A 361 -2.85 18.80 7.87
CA LEU A 361 -1.85 19.60 7.16
C LEU A 361 -1.93 21.10 7.51
N THR A 362 -3.02 21.56 8.11
CA THR A 362 -3.20 22.96 8.51
C THR A 362 -2.11 23.43 9.48
N GLY A 363 -1.61 22.57 10.37
CA GLY A 363 -0.47 22.88 11.24
C GLY A 363 0.89 22.98 10.53
N ILE A 364 1.02 22.41 9.32
CA ILE A 364 2.29 22.32 8.57
C ILE A 364 2.39 23.40 7.50
N VAL A 365 1.29 23.72 6.79
CA VAL A 365 1.30 24.71 5.70
C VAL A 365 1.20 26.14 6.24
N GLN A 366 0.50 26.37 7.36
CA GLN A 366 0.27 27.72 7.87
C GLN A 366 1.53 28.39 8.44
N ARG A 367 2.51 27.60 8.92
CA ARG A 367 3.81 28.14 9.38
C ARG A 367 4.71 28.70 8.26
N ASN A 368 4.42 28.39 7.00
CA ASN A 368 5.19 28.91 5.86
C ASN A 368 4.44 29.98 5.04
N ALA A 369 3.14 30.19 5.31
CA ALA A 369 2.36 31.25 4.65
C ALA A 369 2.51 32.61 5.36
N ASP A 370 2.68 32.61 6.69
CA ASP A 370 2.70 33.86 7.48
C ASP A 370 4.07 34.59 7.48
N ALA A 371 5.08 34.05 6.78
CA ALA A 371 6.42 34.67 6.68
C ALA A 371 6.66 35.47 5.38
N ILE A 372 5.73 35.46 4.41
CA ILE A 372 5.89 36.19 3.14
C ILE A 372 4.54 36.74 2.69
N ALA A 373 4.00 37.71 3.43
CA ALA A 373 2.90 38.56 2.95
C ALA A 373 2.94 39.93 3.63
N THR A 374 4.06 40.64 3.52
CA THR A 374 4.07 42.10 3.67
C THR A 374 3.92 42.70 2.28
N ILE A 375 2.69 43.09 1.97
CA ILE A 375 2.34 43.86 0.77
C ILE A 375 3.00 45.24 0.92
N VAL A 376 4.00 45.52 0.08
CA VAL A 376 4.56 46.86 -0.13
C VAL A 376 3.77 47.49 -1.28
N GLY A 377 3.31 48.71 -1.04
CA GLY A 377 2.30 49.42 -1.81
C GLY A 377 2.64 49.70 -3.26
N GLU A 378 1.57 49.83 -4.03
CA GLU A 378 1.52 50.34 -5.40
C GLU A 378 1.88 51.82 -5.41
N ASP A 379 2.94 52.18 -6.14
CA ASP A 379 3.15 53.55 -6.63
C ASP A 379 2.68 53.66 -8.09
N PRO A 380 1.96 54.73 -8.47
CA PRO A 380 1.39 54.90 -9.80
C PRO A 380 2.45 55.35 -10.81
N LEU A 381 2.54 54.65 -11.95
CA LEU A 381 3.35 55.08 -13.09
C LEU A 381 2.65 56.18 -13.90
N PRO A 382 3.41 57.14 -14.49
CA PRO A 382 2.84 58.30 -15.16
C PRO A 382 2.38 58.01 -16.58
N SER A 383 1.36 58.77 -16.97
CA SER A 383 0.69 58.85 -18.26
C SER A 383 1.60 59.20 -19.45
N GLU A 384 1.18 58.65 -20.59
CA GLU A 384 1.75 58.66 -21.94
C GLU A 384 2.05 60.04 -22.56
N VAL A 385 3.03 60.06 -23.48
CA VAL A 385 3.11 60.98 -24.62
C VAL A 385 3.10 60.13 -25.90
N PRO A 386 2.29 60.46 -26.91
CA PRO A 386 2.24 59.69 -28.16
C PRO A 386 3.22 60.27 -29.19
N ASP A 387 3.96 59.40 -29.88
CA ASP A 387 4.56 59.70 -31.17
C ASP A 387 4.13 58.62 -32.20
N PRO A 388 3.87 59.00 -33.47
CA PRO A 388 3.29 58.12 -34.48
C PRO A 388 4.37 57.43 -35.33
N CYS A 389 3.94 56.38 -36.03
CA CYS A 389 4.64 55.58 -37.06
C CYS A 389 5.44 54.37 -36.51
N ASP A 390 4.84 53.17 -36.59
CA ASP A 390 5.04 52.33 -37.77
C ASP A 390 4.06 51.15 -37.80
N ASP A 391 3.62 50.86 -39.01
CA ASP A 391 2.63 49.86 -39.38
C ASP A 391 3.19 48.43 -39.22
N SER A 392 2.30 47.46 -38.96
CA SER A 392 2.54 46.00 -38.85
C SER A 392 2.95 45.41 -37.48
N THR A 393 2.10 45.56 -36.46
CA THR A 393 1.98 44.53 -35.41
C THR A 393 0.57 43.94 -35.38
N VAL A 394 0.44 42.72 -35.88
CA VAL A 394 -0.77 41.90 -35.77
C VAL A 394 -0.87 41.41 -34.32
N SER A 395 -1.56 42.17 -33.48
CA SER A 395 -1.98 41.76 -32.14
C SER A 395 -3.20 40.85 -32.24
N VAL A 396 -2.97 39.54 -32.38
CA VAL A 396 -4.02 38.53 -32.15
C VAL A 396 -4.16 38.34 -30.65
N GLY A 397 -4.94 39.20 -30.02
CA GLY A 397 -5.47 39.01 -28.66
C GLY A 397 -6.67 38.07 -28.66
N GLY A 398 -6.49 36.86 -29.20
CA GLY A 398 -7.49 35.80 -29.08
C GLY A 398 -7.21 34.99 -27.82
N GLU A 399 -8.23 34.83 -26.96
CA GLU A 399 -8.18 33.84 -25.88
C GLU A 399 -7.76 32.49 -26.45
N ILE A 400 -6.61 31.98 -26.01
CA ILE A 400 -6.07 30.71 -26.50
C ILE A 400 -6.91 29.60 -25.87
N PRO A 401 -7.62 28.77 -26.66
CA PRO A 401 -8.42 27.68 -26.11
C PRO A 401 -7.53 26.71 -25.34
N MET A 402 -7.93 26.40 -24.10
CA MET A 402 -7.25 25.44 -23.25
C MET A 402 -7.65 24.02 -23.66
N ALA A 403 -6.66 23.18 -23.96
CA ALA A 403 -6.92 21.77 -24.26
C ALA A 403 -7.17 20.99 -22.96
N GLU A 404 -8.42 20.59 -22.72
CA GLU A 404 -8.78 19.68 -21.62
C GLU A 404 -8.61 18.23 -22.09
N ALA A 405 -7.80 17.45 -21.37
CA ALA A 405 -7.73 16.01 -21.57
C ALA A 405 -8.09 15.25 -20.31
N ARG A 406 -8.96 14.24 -20.49
CA ARG A 406 -9.36 13.31 -19.44
C ARG A 406 -8.49 12.06 -19.51
N ILE A 407 -8.03 11.63 -18.35
CA ILE A 407 -7.22 10.42 -18.22
C ILE A 407 -8.15 9.22 -18.31
N LEU A 408 -7.84 8.31 -19.24
CA LEU A 408 -8.57 7.06 -19.40
C LEU A 408 -7.79 5.95 -18.67
N PRO A 409 -8.46 5.05 -17.92
CA PRO A 409 -7.81 3.86 -17.39
C PRO A 409 -7.27 3.00 -18.56
N PRO A 410 -6.20 2.21 -18.36
CA PRO A 410 -5.56 1.47 -19.44
C PRO A 410 -6.55 0.58 -20.20
N PHE A 411 -6.68 0.80 -21.51
CA PHE A 411 -7.47 -0.05 -22.40
C PHE A 411 -6.83 -1.44 -22.52
N VAL A 412 -7.65 -2.47 -22.34
CA VAL A 412 -7.34 -3.84 -22.79
C VAL A 412 -7.55 -3.89 -24.31
N ASN A 413 -6.55 -4.37 -25.04
CA ASN A 413 -6.56 -4.54 -26.49
C ASN A 413 -7.90 -5.13 -26.99
N SER A 414 -8.66 -4.34 -27.75
CA SER A 414 -9.76 -4.85 -28.57
C SER A 414 -9.21 -5.24 -29.95
N PRO A 415 -9.44 -6.48 -30.45
CA PRO A 415 -9.10 -6.81 -31.82
C PRO A 415 -10.18 -6.24 -32.77
N ASN A 416 -9.73 -5.70 -33.91
CA ASN A 416 -10.48 -5.34 -35.12
C ASN A 416 -11.37 -4.06 -35.12
N ARG A 417 -10.89 -2.98 -35.77
CA ARG A 417 -11.15 -2.64 -37.20
C ARG A 417 -10.65 -1.21 -37.47
N TYR A 418 -9.53 -1.06 -38.17
CA TYR A 418 -9.25 0.11 -39.01
C TYR A 418 -9.03 -0.39 -40.45
N PRO A 419 -9.42 0.38 -41.48
CA PRO A 419 -9.18 0.00 -42.86
C PRO A 419 -7.67 0.07 -43.14
N ILE A 420 -7.13 -1.00 -43.70
CA ILE A 420 -5.78 -1.06 -44.23
C ILE A 420 -5.78 -0.32 -45.57
N ASP A 421 -5.20 0.88 -45.61
CA ASP A 421 -4.57 1.38 -46.83
C ASP A 421 -3.06 1.17 -46.73
N GLY A 422 -2.50 0.64 -47.81
CA GLY A 422 -1.26 -0.12 -47.83
C GLY A 422 0.04 0.67 -47.75
N ASN A 423 1.10 -0.13 -47.59
CA ASN A 423 2.53 0.19 -47.69
C ASN A 423 3.14 1.05 -46.57
N ASN A 424 3.42 0.40 -45.44
CA ASN A 424 4.74 0.51 -44.80
C ASN A 424 5.05 -0.74 -43.95
N SER A 425 6.05 -1.51 -44.39
CA SER A 425 6.61 -2.65 -43.69
C SER A 425 7.26 -2.21 -42.38
N LEU A 426 6.62 -2.47 -41.24
CA LEU A 426 7.27 -2.47 -39.94
C LEU A 426 8.01 -3.80 -39.79
N ARG A 427 9.35 -3.73 -39.83
CA ARG A 427 10.20 -4.86 -39.42
C ARG A 427 10.06 -5.08 -37.91
N PRO A 428 9.96 -6.33 -37.42
CA PRO A 428 10.07 -6.60 -35.99
C PRO A 428 11.45 -6.17 -35.49
N ALA A 429 11.48 -5.49 -34.34
CA ALA A 429 12.70 -5.12 -33.65
C ALA A 429 13.51 -6.39 -33.37
N ARG A 430 14.68 -6.48 -34.01
CA ARG A 430 15.67 -7.52 -33.76
C ARG A 430 16.18 -7.31 -32.33
N ILE A 431 15.86 -8.25 -31.43
CA ILE A 431 16.46 -8.31 -30.10
C ILE A 431 17.95 -8.56 -30.31
N LEU A 432 18.75 -7.51 -30.12
CA LEU A 432 20.21 -7.63 -30.10
C LEU A 432 20.65 -8.15 -28.71
N PRO A 433 21.71 -8.96 -28.64
CA PRO A 433 22.30 -9.36 -27.37
C PRO A 433 22.75 -8.13 -26.59
N TYR A 434 22.36 -8.09 -25.31
CA TYR A 434 22.57 -6.98 -24.38
C TYR A 434 24.04 -6.95 -23.95
N ASN A 435 24.72 -5.81 -24.12
CA ASN A 435 26.05 -5.56 -23.58
C ASN A 435 25.93 -4.80 -22.25
N ASP A 436 26.64 -5.25 -21.21
CA ASP A 436 26.60 -4.64 -19.87
C ASP A 436 27.12 -3.18 -19.84
N GLU A 437 27.84 -2.72 -20.88
CA GLU A 437 28.32 -1.33 -20.99
C GLU A 437 27.19 -0.30 -21.22
N ASP A 438 26.04 -0.71 -21.78
CA ASP A 438 24.91 0.20 -22.02
C ASP A 438 24.17 0.59 -20.73
N TYR A 439 24.39 -0.13 -19.62
CA TYR A 439 23.74 0.16 -18.33
C TYR A 439 24.31 1.40 -17.65
N GLU A 440 25.63 1.59 -17.70
CA GLU A 440 26.33 2.75 -17.15
C GLU A 440 26.04 4.03 -17.96
N ASP A 441 25.94 3.92 -19.29
CA ASP A 441 25.59 5.07 -20.15
C ASP A 441 24.10 5.44 -20.07
N TYR A 442 23.21 4.48 -19.82
CA TYR A 442 21.80 4.75 -19.51
C TYR A 442 21.64 5.48 -18.15
N GLU A 443 22.42 5.10 -17.12
CA GLU A 443 22.46 5.83 -15.84
C GLU A 443 22.94 7.29 -16.03
N ARG A 444 23.88 7.56 -16.95
CA ARG A 444 24.41 8.92 -17.21
C ARG A 444 23.48 9.82 -18.05
N GLN A 445 22.68 9.24 -18.95
CA GLN A 445 21.81 10.02 -19.84
C GLN A 445 20.39 10.25 -19.29
N PHE A 446 19.91 9.41 -18.37
CA PHE A 446 18.51 9.44 -17.91
C PHE A 446 18.31 9.61 -16.40
N LEU A 447 19.38 9.63 -15.60
CA LEU A 447 19.32 10.12 -14.23
C LEU A 447 19.74 11.59 -14.22
N PRO A 448 18.87 12.56 -13.87
CA PRO A 448 19.40 13.80 -13.32
C PRO A 448 20.30 13.43 -12.14
N SER A 449 21.43 14.14 -11.96
CA SER A 449 22.26 14.02 -10.76
C SER A 449 21.34 13.87 -9.55
N PRO A 450 21.55 12.89 -8.65
CA PRO A 450 20.63 12.63 -7.57
C PRO A 450 20.39 13.95 -6.85
N MET A 451 19.19 14.51 -7.05
CA MET A 451 18.72 15.59 -6.21
C MET A 451 18.79 15.00 -4.81
N PRO A 452 19.44 15.68 -3.84
CA PRO A 452 19.41 15.21 -2.47
C PRO A 452 17.94 14.95 -2.14
N ILE A 453 17.64 13.70 -1.78
CA ILE A 453 16.42 13.41 -1.03
C ILE A 453 16.42 14.46 0.08
N PRO A 454 15.38 15.28 0.27
CA PRO A 454 15.30 16.09 1.46
C PRO A 454 15.24 15.12 2.63
N SER A 455 16.40 14.82 3.19
CA SER A 455 16.54 14.25 4.51
C SER A 455 15.62 15.08 5.40
N ALA A 456 14.78 14.42 6.18
CA ALA A 456 14.12 15.11 7.28
C ALA A 456 15.17 15.97 8.00
N PRO A 457 14.89 17.24 8.30
CA PRO A 457 15.87 18.14 8.87
C PRO A 457 16.51 17.46 10.08
N HIS A 458 17.85 17.40 10.06
CA HIS A 458 18.65 16.86 11.15
C HIS A 458 18.27 17.61 12.44
N GLU A 459 17.64 16.91 13.40
CA GLU A 459 17.19 17.45 14.70
C GLU A 459 18.34 17.77 15.68
N SER A 460 19.53 18.13 15.19
CA SER A 460 20.73 18.32 16.02
C SER A 460 21.19 19.77 16.19
N LEU A 461 20.28 20.76 16.10
CA LEU A 461 20.62 22.18 16.31
C LEU A 461 19.61 22.99 17.15
N LEU A 462 18.85 22.33 18.05
CA LEU A 462 17.96 23.00 19.01
C LEU A 462 18.17 22.55 20.46
N ASP A 463 19.42 22.28 20.87
CA ASP A 463 19.72 22.04 22.28
C ASP A 463 21.02 22.75 22.71
N ALA A 464 20.99 24.08 22.62
CA ALA A 464 22.00 24.95 23.21
C ALA A 464 21.29 26.09 23.95
N GLY A 465 20.80 25.80 25.16
CA GLY A 465 20.20 26.85 25.99
C GLY A 465 19.47 26.36 27.24
N ASN A 466 20.14 25.61 28.13
CA ASN A 466 19.90 25.68 29.58
C ASN A 466 20.86 24.76 30.35
N GLN A 467 22.13 25.18 30.46
CA GLN A 467 23.00 24.70 31.54
C GLN A 467 22.75 25.57 32.78
N ARG A 468 21.90 25.08 33.71
CA ARG A 468 21.92 25.55 35.09
C ARG A 468 22.88 24.68 35.90
N THR A 469 24.00 25.30 36.23
CA THR A 469 25.02 24.90 37.18
C THR A 469 24.43 24.47 38.52
N ARG A 470 24.67 23.21 38.92
CA ARG A 470 24.59 22.77 40.32
C ARG A 470 25.89 23.16 41.00
N GLN A 471 25.88 24.23 41.79
CA GLN A 471 26.88 24.43 42.83
C GLN A 471 26.36 23.89 44.16
N ARG A 472 27.18 22.99 44.73
CA ARG A 472 27.20 22.65 46.15
C ARG A 472 27.66 23.87 46.92
N GLU A 473 26.94 24.22 47.97
CA GLU A 473 27.53 24.84 49.15
C GLU A 473 26.68 24.47 50.37
N GLY A 474 27.35 23.98 51.40
CA GLY A 474 26.76 23.72 52.71
C GLY A 474 27.01 24.90 53.63
N THR A 475 26.09 25.15 54.55
CA THR A 475 26.40 25.77 55.85
C THR A 475 25.24 25.59 56.82
N ARG A 476 25.57 25.83 58.08
CA ARG A 476 25.13 25.19 59.32
C ARG A 476 24.63 26.33 60.24
N ILE A 477 23.67 26.04 61.13
CA ILE A 477 23.26 26.79 62.36
C ILE A 477 22.65 28.20 62.06
N ASP A 478 21.58 28.72 62.67
CA ASP A 478 21.07 28.68 64.05
C ASP A 478 19.53 28.79 64.15
N ALA A 479 18.99 28.30 65.27
CA ALA A 479 17.67 28.63 65.84
C ALA A 479 17.70 30.07 66.46
N PRO A 480 16.66 30.67 67.10
CA PRO A 480 15.51 30.03 67.75
C PRO A 480 14.18 30.86 67.87
N LEU A 481 13.24 30.27 68.64
CA LEU A 481 12.19 30.86 69.51
C LEU A 481 10.75 31.09 69.01
N GLY A 482 9.83 30.54 69.83
CA GLY A 482 8.43 30.94 70.03
C GLY A 482 7.43 29.93 69.44
N GLY A 483 6.62 29.14 70.17
CA GLY A 483 6.16 29.19 71.54
C GLY A 483 4.61 29.20 71.57
N SER A 484 3.99 28.38 72.43
CA SER A 484 2.56 28.29 72.80
C SER A 484 1.72 27.20 72.07
N ALA A 485 1.54 25.99 72.65
CA ALA A 485 0.58 25.56 73.70
C ALA A 485 -0.73 24.96 73.10
N ASN A 486 -0.87 23.62 73.00
CA ASN A 486 -1.54 22.67 73.94
C ASN A 486 -3.06 22.46 73.64
N PRO A 487 -3.72 21.34 74.06
CA PRO A 487 -3.36 19.91 73.95
C PRO A 487 -4.56 18.94 73.67
N SER A 488 -4.26 17.62 73.67
CA SER A 488 -5.11 16.44 74.01
C SER A 488 -6.18 15.97 73.00
N HIS A 489 -6.25 14.68 72.60
CA HIS A 489 -6.41 13.50 73.45
C HIS A 489 -5.79 12.18 72.92
N ARG A 490 -5.22 11.41 73.88
CA ARG A 490 -4.91 9.97 73.91
C ARG A 490 -6.01 9.05 73.36
N TYR A 491 -5.63 7.91 72.76
CA TYR A 491 -5.72 6.56 73.38
C TYR A 491 -4.99 5.49 72.52
N GLN A 492 -4.01 4.82 73.14
CA GLN A 492 -3.55 3.45 72.84
C GLN A 492 -4.13 2.53 73.94
N PRO A 493 -4.33 1.22 73.69
CA PRO A 493 -3.27 0.26 74.05
C PRO A 493 -3.14 -0.99 73.14
N GLN A 494 -1.90 -1.45 72.98
CA GLN A 494 -1.47 -2.85 72.72
C GLN A 494 -1.57 -3.69 74.02
N PRO A 495 -1.20 -4.99 74.12
CA PRO A 495 -0.61 -5.95 73.15
C PRO A 495 -1.29 -7.36 73.18
N TYR A 496 -0.85 -8.31 72.34
CA TYR A 496 -0.53 -9.71 72.73
C TYR A 496 0.03 -10.49 71.53
N ALA A 497 1.27 -10.97 71.67
CA ALA A 497 1.80 -12.19 71.04
C ALA A 497 2.12 -13.16 72.20
N PRO A 498 2.26 -14.49 71.97
CA PRO A 498 3.62 -14.99 71.68
C PRO A 498 3.75 -16.31 70.88
N ASN A 499 5.02 -16.57 70.52
CA ASN A 499 5.68 -17.85 70.18
C ASN A 499 5.55 -18.39 68.74
N ALA A 500 6.53 -19.09 68.16
CA ALA A 500 8.00 -19.13 68.15
C ALA A 500 8.36 -20.41 67.35
N MET A 501 9.57 -20.44 66.77
CA MET A 501 10.26 -21.60 66.15
C MET A 501 9.87 -22.00 64.72
N TYR A 502 10.72 -21.66 63.74
CA TYR A 502 11.81 -22.54 63.30
C TYR A 502 12.80 -21.77 62.42
N SER A 503 14.06 -21.76 62.85
CA SER A 503 15.22 -21.35 62.06
C SER A 503 15.62 -22.45 61.09
N ARG A 504 16.01 -22.10 59.85
CA ARG A 504 17.09 -22.79 59.11
C ARG A 504 17.54 -22.01 57.85
N SER A 505 18.74 -21.44 57.98
CA SER A 505 19.85 -21.41 57.01
C SER A 505 19.61 -20.99 55.55
N ASN A 506 20.12 -19.79 55.24
CA ASN A 506 20.70 -19.43 53.93
C ASN A 506 21.85 -20.39 53.56
N PRO A 507 22.15 -20.49 52.25
CA PRO A 507 23.49 -20.08 51.87
C PRO A 507 23.53 -19.08 50.70
N ILE A 508 24.40 -18.12 50.91
CA ILE A 508 25.01 -17.20 49.98
C ILE A 508 25.63 -17.99 48.81
N ARG A 509 25.32 -17.58 47.58
CA ARG A 509 26.18 -17.80 46.42
C ARG A 509 26.25 -16.52 45.61
N ASP A 510 27.33 -15.79 45.81
CA ASP A 510 27.91 -14.88 44.84
C ASP A 510 28.13 -15.65 43.54
N ARG A 511 27.61 -15.11 42.43
CA ARG A 511 28.04 -15.54 41.10
C ARG A 511 28.25 -14.32 40.23
N GLU A 512 29.49 -14.25 39.78
CA GLU A 512 30.14 -13.18 39.04
C GLU A 512 29.40 -12.82 37.75
N ARG A 513 29.44 -11.51 37.46
CA ARG A 513 29.09 -10.92 36.17
C ARG A 513 29.94 -11.56 35.07
N PHE A 514 29.29 -12.18 34.10
CA PHE A 514 29.85 -12.36 32.77
C PHE A 514 29.08 -11.43 31.82
N ASP A 515 29.75 -10.36 31.40
CA ASP A 515 29.37 -9.61 30.20
C ASP A 515 29.73 -10.48 28.99
N SER A 516 28.71 -10.90 28.25
CA SER A 516 28.90 -11.45 26.90
C SER A 516 27.89 -10.81 25.95
N THR A 517 28.32 -9.72 25.33
CA THR A 517 27.79 -9.24 24.06
C THR A 517 28.15 -10.24 22.96
N ALA A 518 27.21 -11.08 22.59
CA ALA A 518 27.27 -11.85 21.35
C ALA A 518 25.94 -11.67 20.61
N ASP A 519 26.03 -10.88 19.55
CA ASP A 519 24.96 -10.58 18.61
C ASP A 519 24.60 -11.86 17.83
N GLY A 520 23.38 -12.34 18.00
CA GLY A 520 22.91 -13.64 17.53
C GLY A 520 21.66 -13.54 16.66
N SER A 521 21.56 -12.49 15.83
CA SER A 521 20.45 -12.30 14.91
C SER A 521 20.84 -12.70 13.49
N ASP A 522 20.77 -14.00 13.13
CA ASP A 522 20.80 -14.40 11.71
C ASP A 522 20.25 -15.82 11.39
N LEU A 523 19.62 -16.54 12.33
CA LEU A 523 19.20 -17.95 12.11
C LEU A 523 17.70 -18.25 12.14
N GLU A 524 16.82 -17.28 12.43
CA GLU A 524 15.36 -17.51 12.49
C GLU A 524 14.58 -17.22 11.19
N SER A 525 15.21 -16.66 10.14
CA SER A 525 14.49 -16.27 8.91
C SER A 525 14.16 -17.42 7.95
N SER A 526 14.80 -18.59 8.11
CA SER A 526 14.69 -19.71 7.16
C SER A 526 13.50 -20.63 7.43
N ALA A 527 13.03 -20.74 8.67
CA ALA A 527 12.00 -21.71 9.05
C ALA A 527 10.56 -21.22 8.78
N GLU A 528 10.31 -19.91 8.84
CA GLU A 528 8.98 -19.33 8.60
C GLU A 528 8.63 -19.22 7.10
N SER A 529 9.62 -19.32 6.19
CA SER A 529 9.41 -19.25 4.74
C SER A 529 8.78 -20.52 4.14
N SER A 530 8.95 -21.68 4.80
CA SER A 530 8.52 -22.98 4.23
C SER A 530 7.02 -23.21 4.39
N TYR A 531 6.40 -22.74 5.47
CA TYR A 531 4.99 -23.01 5.77
C TYR A 531 4.03 -22.15 4.92
N GLY A 532 4.47 -20.97 4.50
CA GLY A 532 3.71 -20.10 3.57
C GLY A 532 3.76 -20.56 2.12
N GLN A 533 4.84 -21.23 1.68
CA GLN A 533 4.97 -21.74 0.31
C GLN A 533 4.15 -23.01 0.06
N GLU A 534 3.90 -23.83 1.09
CA GLU A 534 3.21 -25.12 0.94
C GLU A 534 1.68 -24.99 0.79
N GLN A 535 1.07 -23.93 1.35
CA GLN A 535 -0.35 -23.63 1.12
C GLN A 535 -0.65 -23.05 -0.28
N LEU A 536 0.34 -22.46 -0.95
CA LEU A 536 0.19 -21.91 -2.31
C LEU A 536 0.41 -22.98 -3.41
N ARG A 537 1.26 -23.98 -3.15
CA ARG A 537 1.55 -25.06 -4.11
C ARG A 537 0.33 -25.96 -4.38
N ASN A 538 -0.49 -26.20 -3.36
CA ASN A 538 -1.70 -27.03 -3.49
C ASN A 538 -2.88 -26.35 -4.20
N ARG A 539 -2.75 -25.08 -4.63
CA ARG A 539 -3.82 -24.34 -5.31
C ARG A 539 -3.71 -24.32 -6.84
N PHE A 540 -2.58 -24.74 -7.41
CA PHE A 540 -2.30 -24.62 -8.86
C PHE A 540 -2.37 -25.92 -9.67
N ASP A 541 -2.38 -27.10 -9.04
CA ASP A 541 -2.33 -28.39 -9.75
C ASP A 541 -3.71 -28.98 -10.13
N SER A 542 -4.81 -28.24 -9.99
CA SER A 542 -6.16 -28.80 -10.17
C SER A 542 -6.94 -28.32 -11.40
N TYR A 543 -6.32 -27.92 -12.51
CA TYR A 543 -7.06 -27.73 -13.78
C TYR A 543 -6.19 -28.03 -15.01
N SER A 544 -6.18 -29.30 -15.41
CA SER A 544 -5.73 -29.74 -16.73
C SER A 544 -6.85 -30.56 -17.39
N TYR A 545 -7.50 -29.95 -18.38
CA TYR A 545 -8.24 -30.58 -19.48
C TYR A 545 -8.03 -29.62 -20.65
N GLY A 546 -7.47 -30.00 -21.79
CA GLY A 546 -7.77 -31.19 -22.58
C GLY A 546 -8.48 -30.70 -23.85
N GLU A 547 -7.72 -30.12 -24.77
CA GLU A 547 -8.22 -29.57 -26.04
C GLU A 547 -8.27 -30.68 -27.10
N THR A 548 -9.38 -30.79 -27.81
CA THR A 548 -9.48 -31.16 -29.25
C THR A 548 -10.95 -31.25 -29.65
N THR A 549 -11.37 -30.48 -30.65
CA THR A 549 -12.14 -30.91 -31.83
C THR A 549 -12.67 -29.67 -32.57
N ALA A 550 -12.19 -29.41 -33.78
CA ALA A 550 -13.03 -29.22 -34.98
C ALA A 550 -12.20 -28.72 -36.16
N MET A 551 -12.10 -29.55 -37.20
CA MET A 551 -11.84 -29.11 -38.58
C MET A 551 -12.84 -29.81 -39.49
N SER A 552 -13.36 -29.05 -40.46
CA SER A 552 -14.16 -29.36 -41.66
C SER A 552 -15.33 -28.37 -41.76
N ASP A 553 -15.80 -27.91 -42.90
CA ASP A 553 -15.31 -27.68 -44.28
C ASP A 553 -16.49 -27.01 -45.01
N LEU A 554 -16.28 -26.54 -46.26
CA LEU A 554 -17.28 -26.14 -47.28
C LEU A 554 -17.94 -24.75 -47.14
N THR A 555 -18.23 -23.96 -48.18
CA THR A 555 -17.73 -23.65 -49.56
C THR A 555 -18.78 -22.67 -50.14
N ASP A 556 -18.34 -21.76 -51.03
CA ASP A 556 -19.10 -21.14 -52.13
C ASP A 556 -20.30 -20.21 -51.81
N LEU A 557 -20.68 -19.16 -52.56
CA LEU A 557 -20.25 -18.55 -53.82
C LEU A 557 -20.87 -17.12 -53.92
N HIS A 558 -20.43 -16.36 -54.91
CA HIS A 558 -20.79 -15.00 -55.36
C HIS A 558 -22.21 -14.43 -55.12
N GLU A 559 -22.30 -13.12 -54.85
CA GLU A 559 -22.67 -12.05 -55.81
C GLU A 559 -22.74 -10.64 -55.15
N ARG A 560 -22.44 -9.61 -55.93
CA ARG A 560 -22.68 -8.16 -55.73
C ARG A 560 -23.21 -7.63 -57.08
N PRO A 561 -23.79 -6.43 -57.22
CA PRO A 561 -24.24 -5.44 -56.23
C PRO A 561 -25.63 -4.83 -56.53
N GLN A 562 -26.29 -4.12 -55.61
CA GLN A 562 -27.10 -2.92 -55.94
C GLN A 562 -27.11 -1.89 -54.80
N LEU A 563 -26.95 -0.62 -55.16
CA LEU A 563 -27.15 0.57 -54.32
C LEU A 563 -28.64 0.88 -54.20
N GLY A 564 -29.14 1.12 -52.98
CA GLY A 564 -30.40 1.82 -52.77
C GLY A 564 -31.11 1.42 -51.48
N HIS A 565 -31.50 2.43 -50.69
CA HIS A 565 -32.25 2.42 -49.42
C HIS A 565 -31.39 2.38 -48.15
N ALA A 566 -31.59 3.41 -47.32
CA ALA A 566 -31.05 3.47 -45.96
C ALA A 566 -31.61 2.29 -45.17
N GLU A 567 -30.78 1.28 -45.01
CA GLU A 567 -31.03 0.08 -44.24
C GLU A 567 -31.21 0.49 -42.77
N VAL A 568 -32.41 0.30 -42.24
CA VAL A 568 -32.64 0.35 -40.79
C VAL A 568 -31.70 -0.69 -40.21
N LEU A 569 -30.64 -0.25 -39.51
CA LEU A 569 -29.67 -1.14 -38.90
C LEU A 569 -30.42 -2.23 -38.13
N PRO A 570 -30.16 -3.52 -38.40
CA PRO A 570 -30.84 -4.59 -37.69
C PRO A 570 -30.63 -4.38 -36.20
N TYR A 571 -31.73 -4.23 -35.46
CA TYR A 571 -31.71 -4.18 -34.01
C TYR A 571 -30.99 -5.45 -33.54
N ASP A 572 -29.77 -5.30 -33.02
CA ASP A 572 -29.01 -6.41 -32.44
C ASP A 572 -29.93 -7.11 -31.45
N LYS A 573 -30.14 -8.42 -31.65
CA LYS A 573 -30.98 -9.21 -30.75
C LYS A 573 -30.53 -8.95 -29.30
N PRO A 574 -31.46 -8.72 -28.35
CA PRO A 574 -31.10 -8.48 -26.97
C PRO A 574 -30.20 -9.63 -26.48
N LYS A 575 -29.01 -9.28 -26.02
CA LYS A 575 -28.02 -10.26 -25.55
C LYS A 575 -28.63 -11.03 -24.38
N SER A 576 -28.42 -12.34 -24.35
CA SER A 576 -28.92 -13.14 -23.23
C SER A 576 -28.28 -12.66 -21.92
N SER A 577 -29.04 -12.62 -20.82
CA SER A 577 -28.53 -12.20 -19.50
C SER A 577 -27.27 -12.98 -19.10
N LYS A 578 -27.21 -14.27 -19.47
CA LYS A 578 -26.05 -15.14 -19.28
C LYS A 578 -24.80 -14.65 -20.02
N GLU A 579 -24.94 -14.18 -21.27
CA GLU A 579 -23.81 -13.62 -22.03
C GLU A 579 -23.31 -12.31 -21.41
N LEU A 580 -24.23 -11.43 -21.02
CA LEU A 580 -23.88 -10.17 -20.34
C LEU A 580 -23.16 -10.42 -19.02
N PHE A 581 -23.61 -11.42 -18.25
CA PHE A 581 -22.98 -11.83 -16.99
C PHE A 581 -21.56 -12.35 -17.21
N GLN A 582 -21.36 -13.25 -18.18
CA GLN A 582 -20.02 -13.77 -18.51
C GLN A 582 -19.08 -12.68 -19.04
N LYS A 583 -19.61 -11.75 -19.82
CA LYS A 583 -18.86 -10.57 -20.28
C LYS A 583 -18.41 -9.71 -19.11
N LEU A 584 -19.31 -9.43 -18.16
CA LEU A 584 -18.98 -8.65 -16.96
C LEU A 584 -17.89 -9.33 -16.13
N LEU A 585 -17.99 -10.63 -15.86
CA LEU A 585 -16.96 -11.37 -15.13
C LEU A 585 -15.59 -11.30 -15.80
N ARG A 586 -15.54 -11.33 -17.14
CA ARG A 586 -14.30 -11.18 -17.90
C ARG A 586 -13.71 -9.78 -17.76
N GLU A 587 -14.56 -8.75 -17.82
CA GLU A 587 -14.13 -7.36 -17.63
C GLU A 587 -13.59 -7.12 -16.22
N LEU A 588 -14.26 -7.64 -15.18
CA LEU A 588 -13.79 -7.52 -13.79
C LEU A 588 -12.44 -8.21 -13.59
N ARG A 589 -12.25 -9.43 -14.11
CA ARG A 589 -10.95 -10.13 -14.01
C ARG A 589 -9.80 -9.41 -14.71
N ALA A 590 -10.11 -8.56 -15.68
CA ALA A 590 -9.11 -7.78 -16.41
C ALA A 590 -8.91 -6.37 -15.84
N SER A 591 -9.72 -5.97 -14.86
CA SER A 591 -9.73 -4.63 -14.27
C SER A 591 -9.02 -4.59 -12.92
N ILE A 592 -8.48 -3.42 -12.59
CA ILE A 592 -8.03 -3.06 -11.24
C ILE A 592 -9.01 -2.08 -10.56
N HIS A 593 -10.02 -1.62 -11.31
CA HIS A 593 -11.02 -0.61 -10.98
C HIS A 593 -12.42 -1.24 -11.00
N ASP A 594 -12.57 -2.34 -10.27
CA ASP A 594 -13.79 -3.17 -10.30
C ASP A 594 -15.05 -2.41 -9.91
N TYR A 595 -14.92 -1.51 -8.92
CA TYR A 595 -16.01 -0.68 -8.46
C TYR A 595 -16.51 0.24 -9.59
N GLU A 596 -15.60 0.90 -10.32
CA GLU A 596 -15.93 1.77 -11.44
C GLU A 596 -16.55 0.98 -12.60
N VAL A 597 -16.04 -0.22 -12.89
CA VAL A 597 -16.63 -1.09 -13.92
C VAL A 597 -18.09 -1.39 -13.57
N ILE A 598 -18.38 -1.88 -12.36
CA ILE A 598 -19.76 -2.19 -11.94
C ILE A 598 -20.60 -0.92 -11.88
N SER A 599 -20.09 0.16 -11.29
CA SER A 599 -20.81 1.43 -11.18
C SER A 599 -21.17 2.01 -12.55
N ASN A 600 -20.31 1.89 -13.56
CA ASN A 600 -20.63 2.33 -14.90
C ASN A 600 -21.67 1.42 -15.54
N LYS A 601 -21.54 0.10 -15.36
CA LYS A 601 -22.46 -0.90 -15.88
C LYS A 601 -23.87 -0.77 -15.30
N THR A 602 -24.02 -0.36 -14.02
CA THR A 602 -25.36 -0.09 -13.45
C THR A 602 -26.14 1.03 -14.17
N ARG A 603 -25.46 1.89 -14.94
CA ARG A 603 -26.10 2.96 -15.71
C ARG A 603 -26.61 2.46 -17.07
N GLU A 604 -26.07 1.36 -17.59
CA GLU A 604 -26.46 0.76 -18.86
C GLU A 604 -27.76 -0.05 -18.71
N ALA A 605 -28.72 0.12 -19.63
CA ALA A 605 -30.05 -0.49 -19.53
C ALA A 605 -30.00 -2.02 -19.46
N ASP A 606 -29.26 -2.65 -20.37
CA ASP A 606 -29.10 -4.11 -20.46
C ASP A 606 -28.59 -4.74 -19.14
N TYR A 607 -27.69 -4.02 -18.44
CA TYR A 607 -27.11 -4.49 -17.19
C TYR A 607 -28.03 -4.27 -15.98
N ARG A 608 -28.98 -3.33 -16.04
CA ARG A 608 -29.97 -3.16 -14.97
C ARG A 608 -30.87 -4.39 -14.84
N GLU A 609 -31.34 -4.93 -15.97
CA GLU A 609 -32.15 -6.16 -15.97
C GLU A 609 -31.34 -7.36 -15.47
N LEU A 610 -30.07 -7.46 -15.87
CA LEU A 610 -29.15 -8.46 -15.34
C LEU A 610 -29.02 -8.33 -13.80
N TYR A 611 -28.79 -7.12 -13.29
CA TYR A 611 -28.61 -6.91 -11.85
C TYR A 611 -29.88 -7.17 -11.04
N ALA A 612 -31.05 -6.84 -11.56
CA ALA A 612 -32.33 -7.12 -10.91
C ALA A 612 -32.64 -8.64 -10.82
N SER A 613 -32.04 -9.44 -11.71
CA SER A 613 -32.26 -10.89 -11.82
C SER A 613 -31.12 -11.74 -11.25
N LEU A 614 -30.14 -11.14 -10.56
CA LEU A 614 -29.04 -11.89 -9.95
C LEU A 614 -29.58 -12.90 -8.94
N THR A 615 -29.17 -14.16 -9.10
CA THR A 615 -29.39 -15.17 -8.07
C THR A 615 -28.39 -14.99 -6.92
N PRO A 616 -28.63 -15.58 -5.73
CA PRO A 616 -27.64 -15.55 -4.64
C PRO A 616 -26.24 -16.01 -5.08
N LYS A 617 -26.17 -17.06 -5.90
CA LYS A 617 -24.91 -17.62 -6.43
C LYS A 617 -24.20 -16.65 -7.36
N ASP A 618 -24.93 -16.02 -8.28
CA ASP A 618 -24.37 -15.04 -9.22
C ASP A 618 -23.87 -13.79 -8.48
N TYR A 619 -24.61 -13.35 -7.46
CA TYR A 619 -24.23 -12.26 -6.58
C TYR A 619 -22.92 -12.55 -5.82
N GLY A 620 -22.82 -13.71 -5.17
CA GLY A 620 -21.58 -14.13 -4.50
C GLY A 620 -20.41 -14.31 -5.47
N LEU A 621 -20.66 -14.81 -6.68
CA LEU A 621 -19.63 -14.96 -7.70
C LEU A 621 -19.06 -13.61 -8.14
N LEU A 622 -19.90 -12.59 -8.36
CA LEU A 622 -19.45 -11.23 -8.64
C LEU A 622 -18.56 -10.71 -7.51
N ILE A 623 -18.98 -10.86 -6.26
CA ILE A 623 -18.22 -10.41 -5.08
C ILE A 623 -16.84 -11.09 -5.00
N SER A 624 -16.77 -12.41 -5.23
CA SER A 624 -15.48 -13.12 -5.23
C SER A 624 -14.55 -12.74 -6.38
N THR A 625 -15.10 -12.18 -7.47
CA THR A 625 -14.32 -11.78 -8.64
C THR A 625 -13.70 -10.40 -8.46
N VAL A 626 -14.30 -9.56 -7.62
CA VAL A 626 -13.81 -8.21 -7.31
C VAL A 626 -12.64 -8.25 -6.33
N SER A 627 -11.69 -7.33 -6.51
CA SER A 627 -10.56 -7.09 -5.62
C SER A 627 -11.00 -6.92 -4.17
N MET A 628 -10.21 -7.49 -3.25
CA MET A 628 -10.55 -7.57 -1.82
C MET A 628 -10.94 -6.21 -1.20
N SER A 629 -10.33 -5.11 -1.65
CA SER A 629 -10.60 -3.76 -1.13
C SER A 629 -11.98 -3.21 -1.48
N TYR A 630 -12.65 -3.76 -2.49
CA TYR A 630 -13.93 -3.26 -3.02
C TYR A 630 -15.12 -4.20 -2.79
N GLN A 631 -14.89 -5.39 -2.21
CA GLN A 631 -15.94 -6.42 -2.07
C GLN A 631 -17.19 -5.88 -1.37
N VAL A 632 -17.02 -5.18 -0.23
CA VAL A 632 -18.14 -4.65 0.56
C VAL A 632 -18.88 -3.53 -0.20
N GLN A 633 -18.16 -2.61 -0.83
CA GLN A 633 -18.74 -1.49 -1.57
C GLN A 633 -19.51 -1.97 -2.80
N VAL A 634 -18.95 -2.94 -3.53
CA VAL A 634 -19.62 -3.57 -4.68
C VAL A 634 -20.85 -4.34 -4.23
N ALA A 635 -20.76 -5.10 -3.13
CA ALA A 635 -21.91 -5.81 -2.59
C ALA A 635 -23.03 -4.81 -2.26
N VAL A 636 -22.75 -3.74 -1.51
CA VAL A 636 -23.75 -2.70 -1.21
C VAL A 636 -24.33 -2.07 -2.49
N LEU A 637 -23.50 -1.79 -3.49
CA LEU A 637 -23.95 -1.24 -4.78
C LEU A 637 -24.92 -2.18 -5.50
N LEU A 638 -24.63 -3.48 -5.54
CA LEU A 638 -25.48 -4.50 -6.17
C LEU A 638 -26.74 -4.79 -5.34
N ALA A 639 -26.64 -4.84 -4.00
CA ALA A 639 -27.78 -5.00 -3.11
C ALA A 639 -28.81 -3.90 -3.33
N ARG A 640 -28.37 -2.65 -3.51
CA ARG A 640 -29.27 -1.53 -3.86
C ARG A 640 -30.04 -1.75 -5.16
N GLN A 641 -29.45 -2.42 -6.15
CA GLN A 641 -30.16 -2.74 -7.40
C GLN A 641 -31.25 -3.81 -7.16
N LEU A 642 -30.97 -4.81 -6.32
CA LEU A 642 -31.89 -5.90 -5.98
C LEU A 642 -33.02 -5.48 -5.01
N VAL A 643 -32.80 -4.44 -4.22
CA VAL A 643 -33.83 -3.90 -3.30
C VAL A 643 -35.00 -3.29 -4.07
N TYR A 644 -34.76 -2.65 -5.22
CA TYR A 644 -35.86 -2.12 -6.05
C TYR A 644 -36.81 -3.21 -6.56
N SER A 645 -36.31 -4.44 -6.74
CA SER A 645 -37.10 -5.62 -7.09
C SER A 645 -37.55 -6.45 -5.89
N SER A 646 -37.29 -6.01 -4.66
CA SER A 646 -37.53 -6.78 -3.42
C SER A 646 -36.93 -8.19 -3.45
N SER A 647 -35.84 -8.40 -4.19
CA SER A 647 -35.23 -9.71 -4.41
C SER A 647 -34.03 -9.98 -3.49
N PHE A 648 -33.52 -8.97 -2.78
CA PHE A 648 -32.36 -9.12 -1.91
C PHE A 648 -32.71 -9.79 -0.57
N THR A 649 -32.32 -11.05 -0.41
CA THR A 649 -32.64 -11.92 0.74
C THR A 649 -31.44 -12.25 1.63
N CYS A 650 -31.70 -12.90 2.77
CA CYS A 650 -30.69 -13.54 3.62
C CYS A 650 -29.79 -14.49 2.83
N CYS A 651 -30.31 -15.20 1.82
CA CYS A 651 -29.51 -16.08 0.96
C CYS A 651 -28.43 -15.31 0.17
N HIS A 652 -28.75 -14.11 -0.32
CA HIS A 652 -27.78 -13.28 -1.03
C HIS A 652 -26.67 -12.79 -0.08
N CYS A 653 -27.06 -12.35 1.12
CA CYS A 653 -26.12 -11.94 2.15
C CYS A 653 -25.23 -13.11 2.62
N ALA A 654 -25.80 -14.30 2.84
CA ALA A 654 -25.07 -15.50 3.23
C ALA A 654 -24.05 -15.91 2.15
N GLU A 655 -24.45 -15.95 0.88
CA GLU A 655 -23.53 -16.30 -0.21
C GLU A 655 -22.43 -15.25 -0.38
N ALA A 656 -22.74 -13.96 -0.19
CA ALA A 656 -21.74 -12.91 -0.17
C ALA A 656 -20.71 -13.11 0.95
N VAL A 657 -21.15 -13.37 2.18
CA VAL A 657 -20.28 -13.65 3.32
C VAL A 657 -19.40 -14.88 3.07
N ASN A 658 -19.97 -15.94 2.50
CA ASN A 658 -19.23 -17.15 2.15
C ASN A 658 -18.13 -16.89 1.09
N LYS A 659 -18.43 -16.03 0.11
CA LYS A 659 -17.52 -15.71 -1.02
C LYS A 659 -16.55 -14.56 -0.76
N THR A 660 -16.74 -13.82 0.33
CA THR A 660 -15.89 -12.69 0.72
C THR A 660 -14.65 -13.17 1.46
N SER A 661 -13.55 -12.42 1.35
CA SER A 661 -12.35 -12.67 2.15
C SER A 661 -12.67 -12.65 3.65
N THR A 662 -12.00 -13.51 4.43
CA THR A 662 -12.28 -13.66 5.86
C THR A 662 -12.18 -12.34 6.63
N TYR A 663 -11.30 -11.44 6.19
CA TYR A 663 -11.09 -10.11 6.77
C TYR A 663 -12.30 -9.16 6.68
N PHE A 664 -13.21 -9.36 5.73
CA PHE A 664 -14.32 -8.43 5.46
C PHE A 664 -15.70 -9.00 5.78
N ARG A 665 -15.79 -10.24 6.28
CA ARG A 665 -17.07 -10.92 6.50
C ARG A 665 -17.97 -10.21 7.51
N THR A 666 -17.43 -9.74 8.63
CA THR A 666 -18.20 -8.96 9.61
C THR A 666 -18.71 -7.65 9.00
N ASN A 667 -17.84 -6.91 8.31
CA ASN A 667 -18.20 -5.66 7.64
C ASN A 667 -19.23 -5.87 6.52
N MET A 668 -19.13 -7.01 5.82
CA MET A 668 -20.09 -7.41 4.80
C MET A 668 -21.49 -7.61 5.40
N VAL A 669 -21.58 -8.32 6.53
CA VAL A 669 -22.84 -8.50 7.26
C VAL A 669 -23.42 -7.15 7.70
N GLU A 670 -22.62 -6.34 8.40
CA GLU A 670 -23.06 -5.03 8.90
C GLU A 670 -23.55 -4.10 7.79
N ALA A 671 -22.87 -4.12 6.63
CA ALA A 671 -23.22 -3.28 5.49
C ALA A 671 -24.44 -3.80 4.71
N LEU A 672 -24.64 -5.12 4.62
CA LEU A 672 -25.71 -5.72 3.82
C LEU A 672 -27.02 -5.89 4.58
N ILE A 673 -26.97 -6.11 5.90
CA ILE A 673 -28.14 -6.32 6.76
C ILE A 673 -29.27 -5.28 6.53
N PRO A 674 -28.99 -3.96 6.41
CA PRO A 674 -30.03 -2.95 6.16
C PRO A 674 -30.82 -3.13 4.85
N TYR A 675 -30.33 -3.94 3.91
CA TYR A 675 -30.97 -4.18 2.61
C TYR A 675 -31.75 -5.50 2.56
N VAL A 676 -31.65 -6.36 3.58
CA VAL A 676 -32.22 -7.71 3.59
C VAL A 676 -33.70 -7.67 4.00
N HIS A 677 -34.61 -8.13 3.13
CA HIS A 677 -36.05 -8.03 3.37
C HIS A 677 -36.65 -9.18 4.21
N ASP A 678 -36.07 -10.38 4.18
CA ASP A 678 -36.55 -11.59 4.87
C ASP A 678 -35.76 -11.87 6.17
N LEU A 679 -35.09 -10.85 6.71
CA LEU A 679 -34.21 -10.97 7.88
C LEU A 679 -34.88 -11.59 9.09
N ALA A 680 -36.15 -11.24 9.35
CA ALA A 680 -36.90 -11.74 10.50
C ALA A 680 -37.14 -13.26 10.46
N ILE A 681 -37.20 -13.84 9.27
CA ILE A 681 -37.52 -15.26 9.06
C ILE A 681 -36.26 -16.08 8.87
N ASN A 682 -35.30 -15.58 8.10
CA ASN A 682 -34.17 -16.35 7.57
C ASN A 682 -32.79 -15.91 8.10
N ARG A 683 -32.75 -15.14 9.20
CA ARG A 683 -31.49 -14.68 9.85
C ARG A 683 -30.48 -15.81 10.07
N ASN A 684 -30.96 -17.01 10.41
CA ASN A 684 -30.14 -18.19 10.67
C ASN A 684 -29.28 -18.60 9.45
N LEU A 685 -29.67 -18.26 8.22
CA LEU A 685 -28.87 -18.55 7.02
C LEU A 685 -27.59 -17.70 6.97
N ILE A 686 -27.65 -16.45 7.43
CA ILE A 686 -26.44 -15.61 7.52
C ILE A 686 -25.59 -16.12 8.68
N GLU A 687 -26.22 -16.38 9.84
CA GLU A 687 -25.52 -16.84 11.04
C GLU A 687 -24.83 -18.20 10.88
N SER A 688 -25.38 -19.10 10.05
CA SER A 688 -24.77 -20.41 9.78
C SER A 688 -23.48 -20.30 8.98
N GLU A 689 -23.32 -19.24 8.19
CA GLU A 689 -22.08 -18.99 7.48
C GLU A 689 -21.01 -18.43 8.43
N LEU A 690 -21.38 -17.78 9.53
CA LEU A 690 -20.48 -17.05 10.42
C LEU A 690 -19.85 -17.92 11.52
N THR A 691 -18.58 -17.65 11.83
CA THR A 691 -17.92 -18.23 13.00
C THR A 691 -18.56 -17.77 14.31
N ASP A 692 -18.29 -18.46 15.42
CA ASP A 692 -18.76 -18.06 16.76
C ASP A 692 -18.33 -16.62 17.08
N TRP A 693 -17.12 -16.24 16.66
CA TRP A 693 -16.57 -14.90 16.79
C TRP A 693 -17.34 -13.87 15.95
N GLU A 694 -17.49 -14.14 14.65
CA GLU A 694 -18.15 -13.22 13.72
C GLU A 694 -19.60 -12.95 14.15
N ARG A 695 -20.30 -13.98 14.67
CA ARG A 695 -21.64 -13.82 15.27
C ARG A 695 -21.64 -12.89 16.47
N CYS A 696 -20.64 -12.99 17.35
CA CYS A 696 -20.52 -12.10 18.51
C CYS A 696 -20.29 -10.65 18.09
N VAL A 697 -19.46 -10.41 17.08
CA VAL A 697 -19.16 -9.07 16.56
C VAL A 697 -20.40 -8.46 15.89
N THR A 698 -21.08 -9.23 15.05
CA THR A 698 -22.20 -8.76 14.21
C THR A 698 -23.55 -8.75 14.93
N ALA A 699 -23.65 -9.26 16.17
CA ALA A 699 -24.90 -9.37 16.92
C ALA A 699 -25.70 -8.05 16.97
N ARG A 700 -25.02 -6.91 17.17
CA ARG A 700 -25.67 -5.59 17.21
C ARG A 700 -26.31 -5.18 15.89
N ALA A 701 -25.71 -5.56 14.76
CA ALA A 701 -26.27 -5.23 13.46
C ALA A 701 -27.63 -5.92 13.24
N PHE A 702 -27.78 -7.14 13.75
CA PHE A 702 -29.07 -7.84 13.73
C PHE A 702 -30.10 -7.26 14.72
N GLU A 703 -29.65 -6.62 15.80
CA GLU A 703 -30.55 -6.03 16.81
C GLU A 703 -31.10 -4.65 16.39
N ASN A 704 -30.30 -3.86 15.67
CA ASN A 704 -30.64 -2.48 15.28
C ASN A 704 -31.77 -2.35 14.23
N LEU A 705 -32.30 -3.47 13.71
CA LEU A 705 -33.38 -3.50 12.72
C LEU A 705 -34.74 -3.97 13.28
N LYS A 706 -34.80 -4.25 14.59
CA LYS A 706 -36.07 -4.37 15.31
C LYS A 706 -36.61 -2.98 15.64
#